data_AF-A0A1J0N268-F1
#
_entry.id   AF-A0A1J0N268-F1
#
_cell.length_a   1.000
_cell.length_b   1.000
_cell.length_c   1.000
_cell.angle_alpha   90.00
_cell.angle_beta   90.00
_cell.angle_gamma   90.00
#
_symmetry.space_group_name_H-M   'P 1'
#
loop_
_entity.id
_entity.type
_entity.pdbx_description
1 polymer ?
#
loop_
_entity_poly.entity_id
_entity_poly.type
_entity_poly.pdbx_seq_one_letter_code
_entity_poly.pdbx_strand_id
1 'polypeptide(L)'
;MKLSRQFTVFGSAIFCVVIFSLYLMLDRGHLDYPRGPRREGSFPQGQLSMLQEKIDHLERLLAENNEIISNIRDSVINLSESVEDGPKSSQGNFSQGAGSHLLSSQLSLQVDSKDCLFASQSGNQHPDVQMLDVYDLIPFDNPDGGVWKQGFDIKYEADEWDSEPLQVFVVPHSHNDPGWLKTFNEYFRDKTQYIFNNMVVKLKEDSSRKFMWSEISYLSKWWDIIDIPKKEAVKSLLQNGQLEIVTGGWVMPDEATPHYFSLIDQLIEGHQWLEKNLGVKPRSSWSIDPFGHSPTMSYLLKRAGFSHMLIQRVHYAVKKHFALHKTLEFFWRQNWDMGSVTDIFCHMMPFYSYDIPHTCGPDPKICCQFDFKRVPGGRFGCPWGVPAEAISPGNVQSRARLLLDQYRKKSKLYRTKVLLAPLGDDFRYNEYTEWDLQYRNYEQLFNYMNSQPQLNVKIQFGTLSDYFDALDKAAAAERKKGQLMFPVLSGDFFTYADRDDHYWSGYFTSRPFYKRMDRIMESHLRAAEILYYFALKQAQKYKINAFLSPTHYMGLTEARRNLGLFQHHDGITGTAKDWVVVDYGTRLYHSLIVLEKIIGDSASLLILKDKNMFESFSSDTFLEMDSKQNSQDSLPQKSIIQLTTNEPRYLVVYNPLEQARNSVVSVYVSSPTVQVLSDSGKPVEVQVSAVWSDERTISKTAYEISFIAHTPPLGLKVYKILESQSSNSHLADYVLYKDKIEENEIFNIKNMIKDVDAITLENSFVALWFDQFGLMEKMRTKEDGKDHEIKVQFLWYGTTNKRDKSGAYLFLPDGKAQPYVSQNLPFVRVTRGRIYSEVTCFFDHVTHKVRLYNIQGIEGQSVEVSNIVDIRRVHNREIVMRISSKVNNQNRFYTDLNGYQIQPRRTMEKLPLQANVYPMTTMAYIQDAECRLTLLSAQSLGVSSLTAGQIEVFMDRRLMQDDNRGLGQGVYDNKITANLFRILLEKRSGMNAEEEKNPVSYPSLLSHITSSFLNHPVFPLTINKKFSSPTFELLSEFSLLMSSLPCDIHLVNMRTIQSKVGNGFSDEAALILHRKGFDCQFSSRGTGLLCSTTQGKISVQKLFNKFSVESLTPSSLSLMHSPPDVQNISEINLSPMEISTFRIRLR
;
A
#
# COMPACT_ATOMS: atom_id res chain seq x y z
N MET A 1 -60.48 -3.50 -22.48
CA MET A 1 -60.74 -4.31 -23.71
C MET A 1 -60.51 -3.40 -24.91
N LYS A 2 -59.67 -3.64 -25.92
CA LYS A 2 -58.78 -4.72 -26.36
C LYS A 2 -57.60 -4.01 -27.06
N LEU A 3 -56.46 -3.76 -26.40
CA LEU A 3 -55.25 -3.31 -27.12
C LEU A 3 -53.92 -3.55 -26.40
N SER A 4 -53.90 -3.75 -25.06
CA SER A 4 -52.64 -4.05 -24.36
C SER A 4 -52.21 -5.53 -24.37
N ARG A 5 -53.07 -6.45 -24.85
CA ARG A 5 -52.78 -7.89 -24.86
C ARG A 5 -52.16 -8.40 -26.17
N GLN A 6 -52.14 -7.59 -27.24
CA GLN A 6 -51.52 -7.95 -28.51
C GLN A 6 -50.02 -7.61 -28.57
N PHE A 7 -49.56 -6.56 -27.88
CA PHE A 7 -48.15 -6.18 -27.86
C PHE A 7 -47.27 -7.15 -27.06
N THR A 8 -47.79 -7.74 -25.98
CA THR A 8 -47.03 -8.69 -25.16
C THR A 8 -46.83 -10.04 -25.88
N VAL A 9 -47.80 -10.45 -26.71
CA VAL A 9 -47.74 -11.71 -27.49
C VAL A 9 -46.83 -11.57 -28.72
N PHE A 10 -46.82 -10.40 -29.37
CA PHE A 10 -45.87 -10.11 -30.46
C PHE A 10 -44.42 -9.96 -29.97
N GLY A 11 -44.20 -9.31 -28.82
CA GLY A 11 -42.86 -9.15 -28.25
C GLY A 11 -42.20 -10.47 -27.80
N SER A 12 -42.99 -11.41 -27.27
CA SER A 12 -42.52 -12.73 -26.84
C SER A 12 -42.28 -13.69 -28.01
N ALA A 13 -43.08 -13.61 -29.07
CA ALA A 13 -42.84 -14.39 -30.29
C ALA A 13 -41.55 -13.97 -31.02
N ILE A 14 -41.25 -12.67 -31.09
CA ILE A 14 -40.01 -12.15 -31.71
C ILE A 14 -38.78 -12.57 -30.89
N PHE A 15 -38.87 -12.54 -29.55
CA PHE A 15 -37.78 -12.96 -28.67
C PHE A 15 -37.46 -14.46 -28.82
N CYS A 16 -38.48 -15.32 -28.92
CA CYS A 16 -38.29 -16.76 -29.18
C CYS A 16 -37.68 -17.04 -30.56
N VAL A 17 -38.07 -16.31 -31.61
CA VAL A 17 -37.49 -16.47 -32.95
C VAL A 17 -36.01 -16.06 -32.97
N VAL A 18 -35.64 -14.97 -32.30
CA VAL A 18 -34.23 -14.53 -32.22
C VAL A 18 -33.36 -15.54 -31.47
N ILE A 19 -33.84 -16.11 -30.36
CA ILE A 19 -33.11 -17.15 -29.61
C ILE A 19 -33.00 -18.44 -30.43
N PHE A 20 -34.05 -18.85 -31.14
CA PHE A 20 -34.02 -20.06 -31.97
C PHE A 20 -33.14 -19.89 -33.22
N SER A 21 -33.07 -18.69 -33.80
CA SER A 21 -32.15 -18.36 -34.89
C SER A 21 -30.68 -18.31 -34.44
N LEU A 22 -30.39 -17.82 -33.23
CA LEU A 22 -29.06 -17.88 -32.62
C LEU A 22 -28.62 -19.32 -32.33
N TYR A 23 -29.55 -20.17 -31.86
CA TYR A 23 -29.28 -21.59 -31.65
C TYR A 23 -29.00 -22.34 -32.97
N LEU A 24 -29.76 -22.06 -34.03
CA LEU A 24 -29.55 -22.65 -35.37
C LEU A 24 -28.30 -22.11 -36.09
N MET A 25 -27.82 -20.91 -35.76
CA MET A 25 -26.53 -20.39 -36.26
C MET A 25 -25.32 -21.01 -35.53
N LEU A 26 -25.48 -21.40 -34.26
CA LEU A 26 -24.42 -22.07 -33.49
C LEU A 26 -24.29 -23.57 -33.81
N ASP A 27 -25.37 -24.20 -34.30
CA ASP A 27 -25.42 -25.65 -34.60
C ASP A 27 -25.03 -26.01 -36.06
N ARG A 28 -24.69 -25.02 -36.90
CA ARG A 28 -24.26 -25.24 -38.31
C ARG A 28 -22.90 -24.64 -38.66
N GLY A 29 -22.09 -24.29 -37.67
CA GLY A 29 -20.83 -23.58 -37.84
C GLY A 29 -19.57 -24.40 -37.60
N HIS A 30 -19.45 -25.62 -38.15
CA HIS A 30 -18.15 -26.29 -38.27
C HIS A 30 -17.97 -26.95 -39.63
N LEU A 31 -17.05 -26.36 -40.40
CA LEU A 31 -16.06 -26.94 -41.31
C LEU A 31 -15.98 -26.16 -42.63
N ASP A 32 -14.83 -25.53 -42.89
CA ASP A 32 -13.96 -25.99 -43.98
C ASP A 32 -12.62 -25.23 -44.04
N TYR A 33 -11.55 -26.00 -43.92
CA TYR A 33 -10.18 -25.65 -44.28
C TYR A 33 -9.98 -25.84 -45.80
N PRO A 34 -9.24 -24.97 -46.51
CA PRO A 34 -8.89 -25.20 -47.91
C PRO A 34 -7.76 -26.23 -48.05
N ARG A 35 -7.94 -27.17 -49.00
CA ARG A 35 -6.96 -28.18 -49.42
C ARG A 35 -5.93 -27.62 -50.42
N GLY A 36 -4.68 -28.10 -50.27
CA GLY A 36 -3.64 -28.28 -51.30
C GLY A 36 -2.92 -29.63 -51.07
N PRO A 37 -2.23 -30.25 -52.06
CA PRO A 37 -2.72 -31.51 -52.66
C PRO A 37 -1.90 -32.81 -52.44
N ARG A 38 -2.65 -33.93 -52.50
CA ARG A 38 -2.35 -35.30 -53.00
C ARG A 38 -1.18 -36.14 -52.43
N ARG A 39 -1.52 -37.33 -51.91
CA ARG A 39 -1.20 -38.64 -52.53
C ARG A 39 -2.06 -39.79 -51.95
N GLU A 40 -2.35 -40.74 -52.81
CA GLU A 40 -3.25 -41.91 -52.68
C GLU A 40 -2.73 -43.00 -51.72
N GLY A 41 -3.63 -43.84 -51.19
CA GLY A 41 -3.26 -45.15 -50.64
C GLY A 41 -4.24 -45.76 -49.63
N SER A 42 -5.08 -46.69 -50.11
CA SER A 42 -5.65 -47.88 -49.44
C SER A 42 -5.95 -47.89 -47.92
N PHE A 43 -7.21 -48.15 -47.58
CA PHE A 43 -7.62 -48.77 -46.30
C PHE A 43 -7.23 -50.26 -46.29
N PRO A 44 -6.56 -50.77 -45.24
CA PRO A 44 -6.48 -52.20 -44.97
C PRO A 44 -7.32 -52.60 -43.74
N GLN A 45 -8.12 -53.65 -43.91
CA GLN A 45 -8.67 -54.48 -42.82
C GLN A 45 -7.52 -54.97 -41.92
N GLY A 46 -7.33 -54.36 -40.75
CA GLY A 46 -6.27 -54.77 -39.81
C GLY A 46 -6.55 -54.51 -38.33
N GLN A 47 -7.64 -53.85 -37.96
CA GLN A 47 -7.89 -53.47 -36.56
C GLN A 47 -8.55 -54.57 -35.71
N LEU A 48 -9.08 -55.65 -36.29
CA LEU A 48 -9.68 -56.75 -35.54
C LEU A 48 -8.66 -57.84 -35.15
N SER A 49 -7.63 -58.11 -35.97
CA SER A 49 -6.60 -59.10 -35.60
C SER A 49 -5.65 -58.58 -34.52
N MET A 50 -5.37 -57.26 -34.52
CA MET A 50 -4.50 -56.63 -33.54
C MET A 50 -5.14 -56.51 -32.15
N LEU A 51 -6.48 -56.60 -32.06
CA LEU A 51 -7.20 -56.63 -30.80
C LEU A 51 -7.20 -58.05 -30.19
N GLN A 52 -7.31 -59.08 -31.04
CA GLN A 52 -7.25 -60.48 -30.62
C GLN A 52 -5.85 -60.84 -30.08
N GLU A 53 -4.79 -60.40 -30.76
CA GLU A 53 -3.39 -60.62 -30.32
C GLU A 53 -3.08 -59.95 -28.96
N LYS A 54 -3.72 -58.82 -28.65
CA LYS A 54 -3.56 -58.13 -27.36
C LYS A 54 -4.33 -58.81 -26.22
N ILE A 55 -5.45 -59.46 -26.52
CA ILE A 55 -6.20 -60.23 -25.53
C ILE A 55 -5.46 -61.53 -25.19
N ASP A 56 -4.94 -62.25 -26.19
CA ASP A 56 -4.16 -63.48 -25.97
C ASP A 56 -2.85 -63.21 -25.21
N HIS A 57 -2.23 -62.03 -25.41
CA HIS A 57 -1.06 -61.60 -24.64
C HIS A 57 -1.39 -61.28 -23.17
N LEU A 58 -2.55 -60.68 -22.91
CA LEU A 58 -3.02 -60.38 -21.56
C LEU A 58 -3.38 -61.65 -20.77
N GLU A 59 -3.96 -62.66 -21.43
CA GLU A 59 -4.26 -63.94 -20.77
C GLU A 59 -3.00 -64.73 -20.38
N ARG A 60 -1.93 -64.67 -21.20
CA ARG A 60 -0.62 -65.25 -20.84
C ARG A 60 0.03 -64.59 -19.63
N LEU A 61 0.01 -63.25 -19.56
CA LEU A 61 0.56 -62.50 -18.43
C LEU A 61 -0.23 -62.74 -17.12
N LEU A 62 -1.52 -63.04 -17.22
CA LEU A 62 -2.37 -63.39 -16.08
C LEU A 62 -2.09 -64.81 -15.57
N ALA A 63 -1.74 -65.74 -16.45
CA ALA A 63 -1.31 -67.09 -16.08
C ALA A 63 0.06 -67.08 -15.38
N GLU A 64 1.04 -66.32 -15.87
CA GLU A 64 2.38 -66.18 -15.25
C GLU A 64 2.31 -65.52 -13.84
N ASN A 65 1.44 -64.52 -13.64
CA ASN A 65 1.28 -63.89 -12.32
C ASN A 65 0.66 -64.83 -11.28
N ASN A 66 -0.21 -65.76 -11.69
CA ASN A 66 -0.78 -66.74 -10.76
C ASN A 66 0.25 -67.81 -10.32
N GLU A 67 1.23 -68.13 -11.17
CA GLU A 67 2.33 -69.05 -10.83
C GLU A 67 3.34 -68.39 -9.86
N ILE A 68 3.61 -67.09 -10.02
CA ILE A 68 4.46 -66.31 -9.09
C ILE A 68 3.82 -66.20 -7.69
N ILE A 69 2.50 -66.02 -7.61
CA ILE A 69 1.77 -65.96 -6.34
C ILE A 69 1.77 -67.31 -5.60
N SER A 70 1.75 -68.43 -6.32
CA SER A 70 1.90 -69.78 -5.73
C SER A 70 3.29 -69.96 -5.08
N ASN A 71 4.36 -69.52 -5.76
CA ASN A 71 5.73 -69.64 -5.25
C ASN A 71 6.04 -68.74 -4.04
N ILE A 72 5.35 -67.59 -3.92
CA ILE A 72 5.46 -66.71 -2.75
C ILE A 72 4.74 -67.32 -1.54
N ARG A 73 3.61 -68.01 -1.75
CA ARG A 73 2.87 -68.69 -0.67
C ARG A 73 3.69 -69.82 -0.03
N ASP A 74 4.42 -70.58 -0.82
CA ASP A 74 5.27 -71.68 -0.32
C ASP A 74 6.55 -71.17 0.36
N SER A 75 7.03 -69.98 0.00
CA SER A 75 8.18 -69.33 0.67
C SER A 75 7.83 -68.74 2.05
N VAL A 76 6.56 -68.38 2.28
CA VAL A 76 6.10 -67.79 3.56
C VAL A 76 5.80 -68.86 4.60
N ILE A 77 5.48 -70.10 4.19
CA ILE A 77 5.21 -71.21 5.12
C ILE A 77 6.52 -71.71 5.78
N ASN A 78 7.66 -71.66 5.06
CA ASN A 78 8.98 -72.06 5.58
C ASN A 78 9.66 -71.05 6.53
N LEU A 79 9.08 -69.87 6.75
CA LEU A 79 9.62 -68.82 7.63
C LEU A 79 8.95 -68.76 9.01
N SER A 80 7.99 -69.65 9.29
CA SER A 80 7.20 -69.65 10.54
C SER A 80 7.63 -70.67 11.61
N GLU A 81 8.68 -71.46 11.35
CA GLU A 81 9.30 -72.36 12.33
C GLU A 81 10.69 -71.86 12.74
N SER A 82 10.76 -70.71 13.42
CA SER A 82 11.89 -70.43 14.32
C SER A 82 11.55 -69.30 15.28
N VAL A 83 11.83 -69.56 16.56
CA VAL A 83 11.94 -68.67 17.72
C VAL A 83 10.84 -68.90 18.78
N GLU A 84 11.15 -69.85 19.68
CA GLU A 84 10.59 -70.01 21.02
C GLU A 84 11.41 -69.24 22.08
N ASP A 85 10.70 -68.92 23.17
CA ASP A 85 11.09 -68.74 24.58
C ASP A 85 11.61 -67.39 25.17
N GLY A 86 10.92 -66.99 26.26
CA GLY A 86 11.06 -65.76 27.08
C GLY A 86 12.19 -65.79 28.16
N PRO A 87 12.14 -65.06 29.32
CA PRO A 87 10.94 -64.73 30.14
C PRO A 87 10.87 -63.35 30.87
N LYS A 88 9.63 -63.01 31.28
CA LYS A 88 9.04 -62.19 32.39
C LYS A 88 9.91 -61.31 33.34
N SER A 89 9.49 -60.06 33.59
CA SER A 89 8.79 -59.65 34.85
C SER A 89 8.47 -58.13 35.03
N SER A 90 7.33 -57.89 35.71
CA SER A 90 6.92 -56.75 36.57
C SER A 90 6.30 -55.46 35.99
N GLN A 91 5.17 -55.10 36.61
CA GLN A 91 4.23 -54.00 36.35
C GLN A 91 4.71 -52.66 36.92
N GLY A 92 4.33 -51.55 36.27
CA GLY A 92 4.36 -50.20 36.84
C GLY A 92 3.86 -49.13 35.86
N ASN A 93 2.64 -48.63 36.06
CA ASN A 93 2.04 -47.50 35.35
C ASN A 93 2.78 -46.18 35.65
N PHE A 94 3.13 -45.41 34.62
CA PHE A 94 3.02 -43.93 34.47
C PHE A 94 3.84 -43.52 33.22
N SER A 95 3.18 -43.38 32.07
CA SER A 95 3.82 -42.91 30.84
C SER A 95 3.94 -41.38 30.85
N GLN A 96 5.11 -40.89 31.27
CA GLN A 96 5.65 -39.64 30.75
C GLN A 96 5.92 -39.82 29.26
N GLY A 97 5.21 -39.06 28.43
CA GLY A 97 5.42 -39.00 26.99
C GLY A 97 6.81 -38.44 26.68
N ALA A 98 7.67 -39.31 26.17
CA ALA A 98 8.98 -38.96 25.65
C ALA A 98 8.87 -38.28 24.27
N GLY A 99 9.68 -37.26 24.05
CA GLY A 99 10.14 -36.87 22.72
C GLY A 99 9.52 -35.60 22.12
N SER A 100 9.74 -34.44 22.74
CA SER A 100 9.80 -33.19 21.99
C SER A 100 11.25 -32.73 21.92
N HIS A 101 11.90 -32.89 20.76
CA HIS A 101 12.99 -31.98 20.40
C HIS A 101 12.37 -30.65 19.96
N LEU A 102 11.75 -29.95 20.92
CA LEU A 102 11.40 -28.54 20.81
C LEU A 102 12.69 -27.76 20.95
N LEU A 103 13.03 -26.98 19.92
CA LEU A 103 14.01 -25.89 20.02
C LEU A 103 13.75 -25.12 21.31
N SER A 104 14.80 -24.99 22.13
CA SER A 104 14.76 -24.38 23.45
C SER A 104 13.99 -23.05 23.47
N SER A 105 13.04 -22.93 24.40
CA SER A 105 12.24 -21.75 24.71
C SER A 105 13.03 -20.55 25.29
N GLN A 106 14.34 -20.47 25.05
CA GLN A 106 15.26 -19.54 25.74
C GLN A 106 16.12 -18.66 24.84
N LEU A 107 16.02 -18.72 23.52
CA LEU A 107 16.80 -17.83 22.65
C LEU A 107 16.18 -16.43 22.65
N SER A 108 16.77 -15.51 23.42
CA SER A 108 16.53 -14.07 23.29
C SER A 108 17.24 -13.55 22.04
N LEU A 109 16.56 -12.74 21.24
CA LEU A 109 17.17 -12.03 20.12
C LEU A 109 18.30 -11.13 20.64
N GLN A 110 19.51 -11.30 20.08
CA GLN A 110 20.68 -10.52 20.48
C GLN A 110 20.58 -9.11 19.88
N VAL A 111 20.38 -8.12 20.75
CA VAL A 111 20.38 -6.69 20.41
C VAL A 111 21.69 -6.08 20.88
N ASP A 112 22.42 -5.42 19.99
CA ASP A 112 23.60 -4.65 20.36
C ASP A 112 23.18 -3.42 21.18
N SER A 113 23.81 -3.23 22.34
CA SER A 113 23.54 -2.09 23.24
C SER A 113 23.62 -0.72 22.56
N LYS A 114 24.46 -0.56 21.53
CA LYS A 114 24.60 0.71 20.79
C LYS A 114 23.40 1.01 19.92
N ASP A 115 22.67 -0.01 19.47
CA ASP A 115 21.47 0.17 18.64
C ASP A 115 20.30 0.72 19.45
N CYS A 116 20.34 0.53 20.77
CA CYS A 116 19.38 1.10 21.71
C CYS A 116 19.64 2.59 22.04
N LEU A 117 20.83 3.12 21.69
CA LEU A 117 21.18 4.52 22.00
C LEU A 117 20.31 5.51 21.22
N PHE A 118 19.97 5.19 19.97
CA PHE A 118 19.18 6.08 19.13
C PHE A 118 17.79 6.37 19.72
N ALA A 119 17.10 5.35 20.22
CA ALA A 119 15.77 5.51 20.82
C ALA A 119 15.81 6.17 22.21
N SER A 120 16.95 6.11 22.91
CA SER A 120 17.12 6.69 24.25
C SER A 120 17.72 8.10 24.26
N GLN A 121 18.28 8.56 23.13
CA GLN A 121 18.83 9.90 23.01
C GLN A 121 17.71 10.93 22.77
N SER A 122 17.37 11.72 23.79
CA SER A 122 16.73 13.02 23.62
C SER A 122 17.81 14.03 23.23
N GLY A 123 17.92 14.46 21.97
CA GLY A 123 19.02 15.34 21.60
C GLY A 123 18.75 16.81 21.94
N ASN A 124 19.82 17.58 22.09
CA ASN A 124 19.81 18.96 22.61
C ASN A 124 19.39 20.02 21.58
N GLN A 125 19.20 19.66 20.30
CA GLN A 125 18.80 20.59 19.24
C GLN A 125 17.31 20.46 18.99
N HIS A 126 16.53 21.28 19.69
CA HIS A 126 15.10 21.39 19.42
C HIS A 126 14.88 22.19 18.12
N PRO A 127 13.91 21.78 17.27
CA PRO A 127 13.48 22.60 16.14
C PRO A 127 12.97 23.95 16.65
N ASP A 128 13.07 24.99 15.84
CA ASP A 128 12.51 26.31 16.17
C ASP A 128 10.97 26.24 16.29
N VAL A 129 10.34 25.33 15.52
CA VAL A 129 8.89 25.11 15.48
C VAL A 129 8.57 23.61 15.55
N GLN A 130 7.82 23.19 16.56
CA GLN A 130 7.25 21.85 16.65
C GLN A 130 5.72 21.93 16.52
N MET A 131 5.16 21.26 15.51
CA MET A 131 3.73 21.34 15.17
C MET A 131 2.79 20.98 16.32
N LEU A 132 3.14 20.01 17.16
CA LEU A 132 2.30 19.65 18.30
C LEU A 132 2.20 20.79 19.34
N ASP A 133 3.28 21.53 19.54
CA ASP A 133 3.29 22.71 20.41
C ASP A 133 2.56 23.89 19.75
N VAL A 134 2.68 24.05 18.43
CA VAL A 134 1.89 25.03 17.68
C VAL A 134 0.39 24.74 17.82
N TYR A 135 -0.01 23.47 17.73
CA TYR A 135 -1.41 23.09 17.94
C TYR A 135 -1.88 23.44 19.35
N ASP A 136 -1.04 23.38 20.38
CA ASP A 136 -1.41 23.83 21.73
C ASP A 136 -1.67 25.35 21.78
N LEU A 137 -0.85 26.14 21.06
CA LEU A 137 -0.95 27.61 21.00
C LEU A 137 -2.17 28.12 20.22
N ILE A 138 -2.57 27.43 19.15
CA ILE A 138 -3.65 27.89 18.26
C ILE A 138 -5.02 27.68 18.94
N PRO A 139 -5.90 28.70 19.02
CA PRO A 139 -7.25 28.55 19.58
C PRO A 139 -8.21 27.77 18.67
N PHE A 140 -7.91 27.71 17.37
CA PHE A 140 -8.74 27.10 16.32
C PHE A 140 -10.14 27.72 16.18
N ASP A 141 -10.25 29.02 16.48
CA ASP A 141 -11.39 29.83 16.10
C ASP A 141 -11.35 30.20 14.60
N ASN A 142 -12.50 30.49 14.02
CA ASN A 142 -12.64 30.92 12.62
C ASN A 142 -13.31 32.31 12.51
N PRO A 143 -12.75 33.38 13.11
CA PRO A 143 -13.30 34.72 12.95
C PRO A 143 -13.13 35.22 11.51
N ASP A 144 -14.11 35.96 11.00
CA ASP A 144 -14.05 36.54 9.65
C ASP A 144 -12.92 37.58 9.54
N GLY A 145 -11.88 37.23 8.79
CA GLY A 145 -10.70 38.06 8.53
C GLY A 145 -10.89 39.17 7.49
N GLY A 146 -12.11 39.35 6.97
CA GLY A 146 -12.43 40.34 5.94
C GLY A 146 -12.37 39.74 4.54
N VAL A 147 -11.65 40.38 3.60
CA VAL A 147 -11.51 39.88 2.22
C VAL A 147 -10.73 38.56 2.19
N TRP A 148 -9.70 38.44 3.03
CA TRP A 148 -9.08 37.16 3.35
C TRP A 148 -9.83 36.53 4.53
N LYS A 149 -10.87 35.77 4.21
CA LYS A 149 -11.85 35.24 5.17
C LYS A 149 -11.24 34.53 6.38
N GLN A 150 -10.14 33.81 6.18
CA GLN A 150 -9.50 32.97 7.21
C GLN A 150 -8.24 33.58 7.81
N GLY A 151 -7.92 34.84 7.46
CA GLY A 151 -6.73 35.51 7.94
C GLY A 151 -7.03 36.81 8.66
N PHE A 152 -6.44 37.89 8.17
CA PHE A 152 -6.50 39.23 8.74
C PHE A 152 -6.25 40.29 7.64
N ASP A 153 -6.56 41.55 7.94
CA ASP A 153 -6.28 42.66 7.03
C ASP A 153 -4.76 42.91 6.92
N ILE A 154 -4.23 42.77 5.71
CA ILE A 154 -2.79 42.91 5.46
C ILE A 154 -2.48 44.33 5.00
N LYS A 155 -1.58 45.00 5.73
CA LYS A 155 -1.09 46.35 5.44
C LYS A 155 0.42 46.35 5.16
N TYR A 156 0.87 47.35 4.42
CA TYR A 156 2.27 47.60 4.10
C TYR A 156 2.53 49.10 4.01
N GLU A 157 3.77 49.51 4.24
CA GLU A 157 4.20 50.91 4.10
C GLU A 157 4.59 51.20 2.64
N ALA A 158 4.36 52.43 2.17
CA ALA A 158 4.52 52.77 0.76
C ALA A 158 5.98 52.72 0.27
N ASP A 159 6.94 53.00 1.16
CA ASP A 159 8.38 53.10 0.91
C ASP A 159 9.15 51.79 1.12
N GLU A 160 8.45 50.69 1.46
CA GLU A 160 9.06 49.41 1.85
C GLU A 160 9.98 48.80 0.76
N TRP A 161 9.75 49.13 -0.51
CA TRP A 161 10.52 48.64 -1.65
C TRP A 161 11.45 49.68 -2.29
N ASP A 162 11.62 50.86 -1.67
CA ASP A 162 12.46 51.94 -2.22
C ASP A 162 13.95 51.56 -2.25
N SER A 163 14.40 50.76 -1.27
CA SER A 163 15.79 50.28 -1.16
C SER A 163 16.07 49.03 -1.99
N GLU A 164 15.06 48.19 -2.20
CA GLU A 164 15.16 46.96 -2.98
C GLU A 164 13.77 46.63 -3.54
N PRO A 165 13.64 46.47 -4.87
CA PRO A 165 12.36 46.23 -5.51
C PRO A 165 11.79 44.84 -5.18
N LEU A 166 10.47 44.71 -5.15
CA LEU A 166 9.78 43.43 -5.02
C LEU A 166 10.05 42.58 -6.28
N GLN A 167 10.57 41.38 -6.12
CA GLN A 167 10.74 40.41 -7.21
C GLN A 167 9.54 39.46 -7.23
N VAL A 168 8.76 39.45 -8.31
CA VAL A 168 7.56 38.62 -8.44
C VAL A 168 7.73 37.62 -9.59
N PHE A 169 7.63 36.34 -9.28
CA PHE A 169 7.61 35.25 -10.24
C PHE A 169 6.18 34.75 -10.41
N VAL A 170 5.57 35.05 -11.55
CA VAL A 170 4.27 34.51 -11.93
C VAL A 170 4.49 33.17 -12.60
N VAL A 171 3.91 32.09 -12.07
CA VAL A 171 4.29 30.72 -12.44
C VAL A 171 3.11 29.96 -13.03
N PRO A 172 2.99 29.89 -14.37
CA PRO A 172 1.94 29.15 -15.04
C PRO A 172 2.00 27.64 -14.79
N HIS A 173 0.87 27.03 -14.41
CA HIS A 173 0.74 25.58 -14.23
C HIS A 173 -0.65 25.06 -14.62
N SER A 174 -0.80 23.75 -14.71
CA SER A 174 -2.10 23.09 -14.88
C SER A 174 -2.16 21.84 -14.02
N HIS A 175 -3.10 21.79 -13.07
CA HIS A 175 -3.30 20.61 -12.24
C HIS A 175 -4.10 19.56 -13.02
N ASN A 176 -3.58 18.33 -13.14
CA ASN A 176 -4.17 17.29 -14.00
C ASN A 176 -4.30 15.99 -13.22
N ASP A 177 -5.46 15.75 -12.64
CA ASP A 177 -5.77 14.52 -11.91
C ASP A 177 -5.69 13.29 -12.80
N PRO A 178 -4.82 12.31 -12.48
CA PRO A 178 -4.73 11.02 -13.14
C PRO A 178 -5.92 10.07 -12.86
N GLY A 179 -7.13 10.64 -12.80
CA GLY A 179 -8.40 10.00 -12.49
C GLY A 179 -9.08 10.64 -11.26
N TRP A 180 -10.29 11.18 -11.42
CA TRP A 180 -11.07 11.79 -10.33
C TRP A 180 -12.55 11.81 -10.69
N LEU A 181 -12.99 12.81 -11.48
CA LEU A 181 -14.36 12.84 -12.04
C LEU A 181 -14.47 12.04 -13.34
N LYS A 182 -13.34 11.86 -14.03
CA LYS A 182 -13.18 11.02 -15.22
C LYS A 182 -12.01 10.08 -15.01
N THR A 183 -11.96 9.00 -15.78
CA THR A 183 -10.80 8.09 -15.74
C THR A 183 -9.55 8.78 -16.29
N PHE A 184 -8.38 8.22 -15.97
CA PHE A 184 -7.10 8.66 -16.51
C PHE A 184 -7.14 8.84 -18.04
N ASN A 185 -7.66 7.84 -18.76
CA ASN A 185 -7.73 7.84 -20.22
C ASN A 185 -8.75 8.86 -20.78
N GLU A 186 -9.86 9.09 -20.10
CA GLU A 186 -10.86 10.08 -20.52
C GLU A 186 -10.36 11.51 -20.35
N TYR A 187 -9.72 11.83 -19.22
CA TYR A 187 -9.07 13.13 -19.04
C TYR A 187 -7.97 13.36 -20.08
N PHE A 188 -7.15 12.34 -20.35
CA PHE A 188 -6.14 12.41 -21.39
C PHE A 188 -6.74 12.82 -22.74
N ARG A 189 -7.79 12.10 -23.16
CA ARG A 189 -8.46 12.30 -24.44
C ARG A 189 -9.17 13.65 -24.51
N ASP A 190 -9.86 14.03 -23.45
CA ASP A 190 -10.78 15.18 -23.46
C ASP A 190 -10.08 16.51 -23.11
N LYS A 191 -8.95 16.46 -22.38
CA LYS A 191 -8.28 17.64 -21.80
C LYS A 191 -6.76 17.61 -21.98
N THR A 192 -6.08 16.67 -21.35
CA THR A 192 -4.63 16.77 -21.10
C THR A 192 -3.79 16.76 -22.37
N GLN A 193 -4.16 15.97 -23.39
CA GLN A 193 -3.44 15.98 -24.66
C GLN A 193 -3.45 17.36 -25.36
N TYR A 194 -4.53 18.13 -25.18
CA TYR A 194 -4.65 19.47 -25.78
C TYR A 194 -3.76 20.47 -25.04
N ILE A 195 -3.62 20.34 -23.72
CA ILE A 195 -2.71 21.15 -22.92
C ILE A 195 -1.28 21.01 -23.45
N PHE A 196 -0.80 19.78 -23.64
CA PHE A 196 0.54 19.54 -24.18
C PHE A 196 0.71 20.01 -25.62
N ASN A 197 -0.27 19.76 -26.49
CA ASN A 197 -0.21 20.23 -27.88
C ASN A 197 -0.12 21.76 -27.94
N ASN A 198 -0.91 22.46 -27.13
CA ASN A 198 -0.88 23.92 -27.05
C ASN A 198 0.42 24.42 -26.42
N MET A 199 0.91 23.79 -25.34
CA MET A 199 2.16 24.13 -24.66
C MET A 199 3.34 24.19 -25.65
N VAL A 200 3.50 23.17 -26.49
CA VAL A 200 4.59 23.11 -27.48
C VAL A 200 4.56 24.29 -28.45
N VAL A 201 3.37 24.70 -28.88
CA VAL A 201 3.20 25.80 -29.83
C VAL A 201 3.36 27.15 -29.12
N LYS A 202 2.63 27.34 -28.02
CA LYS A 202 2.45 28.62 -27.35
C LYS A 202 3.68 29.09 -26.58
N LEU A 203 4.50 28.19 -26.07
CA LEU A 203 5.78 28.57 -25.47
C LEU A 203 6.80 29.02 -26.52
N LYS A 204 6.77 28.48 -27.75
CA LYS A 204 7.71 28.89 -28.80
C LYS A 204 7.43 30.27 -29.40
N GLU A 205 6.23 30.79 -29.22
CA GLU A 205 5.85 32.11 -29.74
C GLU A 205 6.60 33.26 -29.04
N ASP A 206 7.02 33.08 -27.79
CA ASP A 206 7.76 34.08 -27.01
C ASP A 206 8.65 33.39 -25.97
N SER A 207 9.96 33.67 -26.00
CA SER A 207 10.97 33.04 -25.14
C SER A 207 10.86 33.39 -23.65
N SER A 208 10.11 34.45 -23.30
CA SER A 208 9.85 34.84 -21.92
C SER A 208 8.78 33.99 -21.24
N ARG A 209 7.96 33.25 -22.00
CA ARG A 209 6.87 32.42 -21.46
C ARG A 209 7.42 31.20 -20.74
N LYS A 210 6.83 30.88 -19.59
CA LYS A 210 7.21 29.77 -18.71
C LYS A 210 6.02 28.88 -18.38
N PHE A 211 6.20 27.57 -18.27
CA PHE A 211 5.16 26.64 -17.84
C PHE A 211 5.76 25.50 -17.01
N MET A 212 4.99 24.96 -16.07
CA MET A 212 5.41 23.83 -15.24
C MET A 212 4.52 22.61 -15.45
N TRP A 213 5.12 21.43 -15.28
CA TRP A 213 4.41 20.15 -15.32
C TRP A 213 4.88 19.19 -14.21
N SER A 214 3.94 18.41 -13.65
CA SER A 214 4.20 17.51 -12.51
C SER A 214 3.95 16.03 -12.86
N GLU A 215 2.77 15.68 -13.36
CA GLU A 215 2.31 14.28 -13.45
C GLU A 215 2.89 13.53 -14.66
N ILE A 216 3.92 12.71 -14.43
CA ILE A 216 4.66 12.04 -15.51
C ILE A 216 3.84 10.96 -16.21
N SER A 217 2.84 10.38 -15.56
CA SER A 217 1.90 9.43 -16.18
C SER A 217 1.26 9.98 -17.46
N TYR A 218 0.77 11.22 -17.42
CA TYR A 218 0.20 11.89 -18.59
C TYR A 218 1.23 12.28 -19.64
N LEU A 219 2.39 12.78 -19.21
CA LEU A 219 3.46 13.16 -20.12
C LEU A 219 3.98 11.94 -20.89
N SER A 220 4.17 10.81 -20.20
CA SER A 220 4.52 9.52 -20.82
C SER A 220 3.49 9.10 -21.85
N LYS A 221 2.20 9.14 -21.49
CA LYS A 221 1.12 8.73 -22.41
C LYS A 221 1.07 9.62 -23.66
N TRP A 222 1.25 10.93 -23.51
CA TRP A 222 1.30 11.86 -24.65
C TRP A 222 2.55 11.65 -25.50
N TRP A 223 3.70 11.44 -24.86
CA TRP A 223 4.98 11.22 -25.54
C TRP A 223 4.97 10.01 -26.48
N ASP A 224 4.22 8.97 -26.13
CA ASP A 224 4.12 7.74 -26.93
C ASP A 224 3.39 7.96 -28.28
N ILE A 225 2.54 9.00 -28.39
CA ILE A 225 1.70 9.23 -29.58
C ILE A 225 2.13 10.40 -30.47
N ILE A 226 3.14 11.17 -30.07
CA ILE A 226 3.63 12.33 -30.84
C ILE A 226 4.81 12.00 -31.74
N ASP A 227 4.99 12.83 -32.77
CA ASP A 227 6.07 12.75 -33.74
C ASP A 227 7.40 13.34 -33.22
N ILE A 228 8.48 13.02 -33.95
CA ILE A 228 9.85 13.44 -33.59
C ILE A 228 9.97 14.98 -33.49
N PRO A 229 9.42 15.80 -34.41
CA PRO A 229 9.50 17.26 -34.29
C PRO A 229 8.91 17.81 -32.99
N LYS A 230 7.77 17.28 -32.50
CA LYS A 230 7.21 17.68 -31.20
C LYS A 230 8.08 17.22 -30.04
N LYS A 231 8.66 16.02 -30.10
CA LYS A 231 9.60 15.53 -29.08
C LYS A 231 10.82 16.43 -28.95
N GLU A 232 11.43 16.82 -30.07
CA GLU A 232 12.56 17.74 -30.07
C GLU A 232 12.18 19.15 -29.62
N ALA A 233 10.96 19.60 -29.95
CA ALA A 233 10.42 20.86 -29.45
C ALA A 233 10.33 20.88 -27.92
N VAL A 234 9.82 19.82 -27.29
CA VAL A 234 9.73 19.70 -25.83
C VAL A 234 11.13 19.70 -25.20
N LYS A 235 12.07 18.93 -25.74
CA LYS A 235 13.46 18.93 -25.27
C LYS A 235 14.08 20.32 -25.34
N SER A 236 13.86 21.05 -26.42
CA SER A 236 14.33 22.43 -26.57
C SER A 236 13.71 23.39 -25.54
N LEU A 237 12.40 23.25 -25.25
CA LEU A 237 11.71 24.04 -24.23
C LEU A 237 12.19 23.74 -22.80
N LEU A 238 12.62 22.50 -22.53
CA LEU A 238 13.23 22.14 -21.25
C LEU A 238 14.65 22.71 -21.15
N GLN A 239 15.45 22.58 -22.21
CA GLN A 239 16.85 23.05 -22.25
C GLN A 239 16.96 24.58 -22.12
N ASN A 240 16.02 25.34 -22.70
CA ASN A 240 16.00 26.79 -22.60
C ASN A 240 15.24 27.32 -21.36
N GLY A 241 14.75 26.40 -20.50
CA GLY A 241 14.08 26.72 -19.25
C GLY A 241 12.69 27.34 -19.39
N GLN A 242 12.03 27.23 -20.55
CA GLN A 242 10.63 27.65 -20.72
C GLN A 242 9.63 26.63 -20.16
N LEU A 243 10.00 25.35 -20.15
CA LEU A 243 9.26 24.28 -19.50
C LEU A 243 10.09 23.77 -18.32
N GLU A 244 9.48 23.63 -17.14
CA GLU A 244 10.07 22.96 -15.98
C GLU A 244 9.25 21.74 -15.58
N ILE A 245 9.93 20.63 -15.30
CA ILE A 245 9.33 19.48 -14.63
C ILE A 245 9.56 19.63 -13.13
N VAL A 246 8.47 19.69 -12.36
CA VAL A 246 8.48 19.77 -10.89
C VAL A 246 8.03 18.45 -10.28
N THR A 247 8.62 18.04 -9.16
CA THR A 247 8.49 16.68 -8.57
C THR A 247 8.89 15.53 -9.49
N GLY A 248 8.25 15.34 -10.65
CA GLY A 248 8.58 14.29 -11.61
C GLY A 248 8.15 12.87 -11.21
N GLY A 249 7.27 12.74 -10.21
CA GLY A 249 6.64 11.47 -9.87
C GLY A 249 5.65 11.00 -10.94
N TRP A 250 5.30 9.71 -10.93
CA TRP A 250 4.27 9.20 -11.84
C TRP A 250 2.93 9.93 -11.65
N VAL A 251 2.64 10.31 -10.41
CA VAL A 251 1.48 11.12 -9.99
C VAL A 251 1.92 12.13 -8.93
N MET A 252 1.01 13.05 -8.58
CA MET A 252 1.05 13.73 -7.28
C MET A 252 0.31 12.85 -6.26
N PRO A 253 1.03 12.13 -5.37
CA PRO A 253 0.42 11.10 -4.55
C PRO A 253 -0.34 11.69 -3.35
N ASP A 254 -1.29 10.94 -2.79
CA ASP A 254 -1.74 11.17 -1.41
C ASP A 254 -0.54 11.06 -0.44
N GLU A 255 -0.63 11.74 0.70
CA GLU A 255 0.40 11.73 1.74
C GLU A 255 -0.07 11.05 3.04
N ALA A 256 -1.34 10.65 3.15
CA ALA A 256 -1.88 10.02 4.37
C ALA A 256 -1.97 8.49 4.29
N THR A 257 -2.59 7.97 3.23
CA THR A 257 -2.99 6.56 3.13
C THR A 257 -2.00 5.65 2.39
N PRO A 258 -1.10 6.15 1.51
CA PRO A 258 -0.02 5.34 0.94
C PRO A 258 1.02 4.88 1.95
N HIS A 259 1.59 3.71 1.70
CA HIS A 259 2.79 3.24 2.37
C HIS A 259 4.04 3.74 1.63
N TYR A 260 5.14 3.92 2.36
CA TYR A 260 6.37 4.50 1.80
C TYR A 260 6.96 3.66 0.65
N PHE A 261 6.66 2.36 0.58
CA PHE A 261 7.02 1.52 -0.57
C PHE A 261 6.45 2.07 -1.88
N SER A 262 5.13 2.29 -1.96
CA SER A 262 4.48 2.76 -3.18
C SER A 262 4.83 4.22 -3.51
N LEU A 263 5.06 5.06 -2.49
CA LEU A 263 5.56 6.43 -2.66
C LEU A 263 6.95 6.48 -3.30
N ILE A 264 7.86 5.59 -2.88
CA ILE A 264 9.18 5.43 -3.49
C ILE A 264 9.04 4.88 -4.92
N ASP A 265 8.20 3.87 -5.11
CA ASP A 265 8.09 3.16 -6.38
C ASP A 265 7.55 4.04 -7.52
N GLN A 266 6.52 4.84 -7.24
CA GLN A 266 5.95 5.79 -8.20
C GLN A 266 6.93 6.93 -8.54
N LEU A 267 7.74 7.36 -7.57
CA LEU A 267 8.77 8.38 -7.79
C LEU A 267 9.89 7.83 -8.69
N ILE A 268 10.36 6.61 -8.43
CA ILE A 268 11.34 5.92 -9.28
C ILE A 268 10.79 5.76 -10.71
N GLU A 269 9.54 5.35 -10.88
CA GLU A 269 8.97 5.14 -12.22
C GLU A 269 8.93 6.44 -13.03
N GLY A 270 8.47 7.55 -12.43
CA GLY A 270 8.49 8.86 -13.08
C GLY A 270 9.91 9.34 -13.40
N HIS A 271 10.84 9.19 -12.45
CA HIS A 271 12.24 9.60 -12.60
C HIS A 271 13.00 8.78 -13.66
N GLN A 272 12.80 7.47 -13.71
CA GLN A 272 13.38 6.62 -14.75
C GLN A 272 12.85 6.99 -16.14
N TRP A 273 11.56 7.29 -16.25
CA TRP A 273 10.98 7.74 -17.52
C TRP A 273 11.57 9.07 -17.97
N LEU A 274 11.71 10.04 -17.05
CA LEU A 274 12.30 11.34 -17.31
C LEU A 274 13.76 11.24 -17.75
N GLU A 275 14.57 10.47 -17.02
CA GLU A 275 15.99 10.28 -17.34
C GLU A 275 16.16 9.65 -18.73
N LYS A 276 15.36 8.63 -19.06
CA LYS A 276 15.43 7.93 -20.35
C LYS A 276 14.99 8.79 -21.52
N ASN A 277 13.89 9.54 -21.39
CA ASN A 277 13.26 10.21 -22.54
C ASN A 277 13.67 11.68 -22.70
N LEU A 278 13.91 12.38 -21.59
CA LEU A 278 14.10 13.83 -21.57
C LEU A 278 15.46 14.24 -20.98
N GLY A 279 16.12 13.39 -20.20
CA GLY A 279 17.39 13.71 -19.54
C GLY A 279 17.26 14.79 -18.45
N VAL A 280 16.06 14.97 -17.89
CA VAL A 280 15.74 16.01 -16.90
C VAL A 280 15.78 15.44 -15.48
N LYS A 281 16.25 16.27 -14.54
CA LYS A 281 16.29 15.95 -13.10
C LYS A 281 15.61 17.08 -12.31
N PRO A 282 14.36 16.87 -11.84
CA PRO A 282 13.66 17.88 -11.05
C PRO A 282 14.44 18.24 -9.78
N ARG A 283 14.46 19.53 -9.43
CA ARG A 283 15.16 20.06 -8.23
C ARG A 283 14.21 20.40 -7.09
N SER A 284 12.96 20.70 -7.44
CA SER A 284 11.93 21.24 -6.56
C SER A 284 10.65 20.42 -6.67
N SER A 285 10.02 20.15 -5.53
CA SER A 285 8.74 19.45 -5.48
C SER A 285 7.56 20.42 -5.40
N TRP A 286 6.46 20.03 -6.04
CA TRP A 286 5.17 20.72 -6.10
C TRP A 286 4.08 19.76 -5.63
N SER A 287 3.51 20.00 -4.44
CA SER A 287 2.45 19.19 -3.82
C SER A 287 1.28 20.09 -3.41
N ILE A 288 0.37 20.36 -4.34
CA ILE A 288 -0.70 21.36 -4.13
C ILE A 288 -2.05 20.78 -3.71
N ASP A 289 -2.30 19.50 -3.98
CA ASP A 289 -3.62 18.89 -3.80
C ASP A 289 -3.73 17.67 -2.85
N PRO A 290 -2.66 17.09 -2.28
CA PRO A 290 -2.84 16.10 -1.19
C PRO A 290 -3.53 16.72 0.03
N PHE A 291 -4.46 15.99 0.67
CA PHE A 291 -5.37 16.54 1.69
C PHE A 291 -4.76 16.58 3.10
N GLY A 292 -3.68 17.35 3.24
CA GLY A 292 -2.77 17.32 4.38
C GLY A 292 -1.43 16.72 3.98
N HIS A 293 -0.36 17.05 4.71
CA HIS A 293 1.01 16.75 4.29
C HIS A 293 1.80 16.00 5.36
N SER A 294 2.60 15.04 4.91
CA SER A 294 3.39 14.14 5.74
C SER A 294 4.88 14.47 5.66
N PRO A 295 5.60 14.55 6.80
CA PRO A 295 7.05 14.68 6.82
C PRO A 295 7.74 13.48 6.14
N THR A 296 7.07 12.34 5.94
CA THR A 296 7.64 11.24 5.14
C THR A 296 7.97 11.71 3.72
N MET A 297 7.11 12.49 3.07
CA MET A 297 7.40 13.01 1.72
C MET A 297 8.61 13.94 1.72
N SER A 298 8.74 14.81 2.72
CA SER A 298 9.91 15.68 2.88
C SER A 298 11.23 14.88 2.92
N TYR A 299 11.23 13.77 3.67
CA TYR A 299 12.38 12.87 3.79
C TYR A 299 12.66 12.13 2.47
N LEU A 300 11.64 11.55 1.84
CA LEU A 300 11.83 10.80 0.59
C LEU A 300 12.35 11.72 -0.53
N LEU A 301 11.81 12.93 -0.65
CA LEU A 301 12.28 13.94 -1.61
C LEU A 301 13.73 14.34 -1.32
N LYS A 302 14.07 14.61 -0.06
CA LYS A 302 15.46 14.92 0.33
C LYS A 302 16.42 13.81 -0.08
N ARG A 303 16.06 12.54 0.18
CA ARG A 303 16.87 11.36 -0.19
C ARG A 303 16.88 11.11 -1.71
N ALA A 304 15.90 11.61 -2.45
CA ALA A 304 15.89 11.60 -3.91
C ALA A 304 16.73 12.73 -4.54
N GLY A 305 17.26 13.67 -3.75
CA GLY A 305 18.14 14.74 -4.22
C GLY A 305 17.48 16.13 -4.31
N PHE A 306 16.25 16.27 -3.83
CA PHE A 306 15.56 17.57 -3.81
C PHE A 306 16.13 18.49 -2.74
N SER A 307 16.14 19.78 -3.05
CA SER A 307 16.53 20.85 -2.10
C SER A 307 15.33 21.65 -1.61
N HIS A 308 14.25 21.69 -2.41
CA HIS A 308 13.08 22.51 -2.16
C HIS A 308 11.79 21.73 -2.37
N MET A 309 10.75 22.10 -1.63
CA MET A 309 9.39 21.60 -1.81
C MET A 309 8.37 22.69 -1.54
N LEU A 310 7.18 22.53 -2.12
CA LEU A 310 6.04 23.40 -1.89
C LEU A 310 4.81 22.57 -1.51
N ILE A 311 4.07 23.06 -0.52
CA ILE A 311 2.83 22.48 -0.01
C ILE A 311 1.69 23.51 0.02
N GLN A 312 0.44 23.04 0.00
CA GLN A 312 -0.73 23.92 -0.02
C GLN A 312 -1.81 23.53 1.00
N ARG A 313 -2.33 22.30 1.02
CA ARG A 313 -3.52 21.97 1.84
C ARG A 313 -3.14 21.70 3.29
N VAL A 314 -2.95 22.79 4.02
CA VAL A 314 -2.71 22.82 5.46
C VAL A 314 -3.89 23.52 6.13
N HIS A 315 -4.23 23.10 7.35
CA HIS A 315 -5.35 23.65 8.12
C HIS A 315 -5.33 25.20 8.12
N TYR A 316 -6.47 25.84 7.86
CA TYR A 316 -6.54 27.31 7.69
C TYR A 316 -5.99 28.09 8.89
N ALA A 317 -6.30 27.67 10.13
CA ALA A 317 -5.77 28.27 11.35
C ALA A 317 -4.24 28.16 11.47
N VAL A 318 -3.63 27.07 10.96
CA VAL A 318 -2.18 26.91 10.90
C VAL A 318 -1.59 27.89 9.88
N LYS A 319 -2.18 28.01 8.68
CA LYS A 319 -1.77 29.03 7.69
C LYS A 319 -1.83 30.44 8.28
N LYS A 320 -2.90 30.79 8.99
CA LYS A 320 -3.05 32.08 9.69
C LYS A 320 -1.95 32.31 10.72
N HIS A 321 -1.69 31.33 11.58
CA HIS A 321 -0.63 31.40 12.58
C HIS A 321 0.74 31.60 11.93
N PHE A 322 1.07 30.82 10.90
CA PHE A 322 2.35 30.90 10.22
C PHE A 322 2.53 32.21 9.45
N ALA A 323 1.45 32.72 8.85
CA ALA A 323 1.44 34.01 8.16
C ALA A 323 1.69 35.18 9.13
N LEU A 324 1.09 35.16 10.33
CA LEU A 324 1.32 36.17 11.37
C LEU A 324 2.79 36.22 11.82
N HIS A 325 3.42 35.06 11.95
CA HIS A 325 4.81 34.93 12.43
C HIS A 325 5.85 34.89 11.29
N LYS A 326 5.40 35.02 10.03
CA LYS A 326 6.23 34.88 8.82
C LYS A 326 7.06 33.60 8.82
N THR A 327 6.45 32.47 9.18
CA THR A 327 7.07 31.15 9.23
C THR A 327 6.55 30.21 8.15
N LEU A 328 5.87 30.72 7.13
CA LEU A 328 5.39 29.94 5.97
C LEU A 328 6.53 29.35 5.11
N GLU A 329 7.76 29.81 5.30
CA GLU A 329 8.98 29.30 4.69
C GLU A 329 9.86 28.74 5.80
N PHE A 330 10.21 27.45 5.73
CA PHE A 330 10.91 26.74 6.80
C PHE A 330 11.73 25.56 6.30
N PHE A 331 12.74 25.15 7.05
CA PHE A 331 13.41 23.86 6.85
C PHE A 331 12.61 22.76 7.53
N TRP A 332 12.01 21.85 6.77
CA TRP A 332 11.23 20.75 7.32
C TRP A 332 12.15 19.58 7.63
N ARG A 333 12.22 19.22 8.92
CA ARG A 333 13.08 18.19 9.49
C ARG A 333 12.26 17.03 10.05
N GLN A 334 12.81 15.82 9.97
CA GLN A 334 12.24 14.66 10.67
C GLN A 334 12.34 14.82 12.19
N ASN A 335 11.33 14.41 12.94
CA ASN A 335 11.34 14.55 14.40
C ASN A 335 12.54 13.85 15.07
N TRP A 336 13.05 12.77 14.45
CA TRP A 336 14.16 11.97 14.97
C TRP A 336 15.55 12.46 14.52
N ASP A 337 15.63 13.41 13.58
CA ASP A 337 16.92 13.94 13.11
C ASP A 337 17.44 15.00 14.07
N MET A 338 18.57 14.71 14.71
CA MET A 338 19.20 15.62 15.68
C MET A 338 20.22 16.58 15.04
N GLY A 339 20.52 16.42 13.76
CA GLY A 339 21.47 17.25 13.02
C GLY A 339 20.74 18.23 12.12
N SER A 340 20.83 18.00 10.81
CA SER A 340 20.16 18.76 9.76
C SER A 340 20.18 18.00 8.42
N VAL A 341 20.37 16.69 8.47
CA VAL A 341 20.65 15.87 7.28
C VAL A 341 19.38 15.66 6.47
N THR A 342 18.23 15.69 7.15
CA THR A 342 16.90 15.53 6.56
C THR A 342 16.25 16.84 6.15
N ASP A 343 16.85 17.99 6.44
CA ASP A 343 16.28 19.31 6.17
C ASP A 343 16.05 19.52 4.67
N ILE A 344 14.80 19.81 4.32
CA ILE A 344 14.39 20.29 3.00
C ILE A 344 13.70 21.63 3.15
N PHE A 345 14.01 22.59 2.28
CA PHE A 345 13.38 23.89 2.34
C PHE A 345 11.94 23.81 1.81
N CYS A 346 10.97 24.15 2.63
CA CYS A 346 9.55 24.05 2.33
C CYS A 346 8.91 25.44 2.25
N HIS A 347 8.18 25.67 1.16
CA HIS A 347 7.26 26.80 1.01
C HIS A 347 5.82 26.34 1.25
N MET A 348 5.16 26.90 2.26
CA MET A 348 3.72 26.76 2.46
C MET A 348 3.01 27.93 1.80
N MET A 349 2.11 27.64 0.86
CA MET A 349 1.24 28.65 0.27
C MET A 349 0.24 29.18 1.33
N PRO A 350 -0.14 30.47 1.32
CA PRO A 350 -0.74 31.11 2.49
C PRO A 350 -2.28 31.05 2.52
N PHE A 351 -2.91 30.80 1.36
CA PHE A 351 -4.35 31.00 1.17
C PHE A 351 -5.10 29.69 0.96
N TYR A 352 -6.42 29.81 0.78
CA TYR A 352 -7.40 28.71 0.78
C TYR A 352 -7.19 27.67 -0.34
N SER A 353 -6.90 28.12 -1.56
CA SER A 353 -6.77 27.25 -2.75
C SER A 353 -5.50 27.56 -3.54
N TYR A 354 -5.16 26.68 -4.48
CA TYR A 354 -4.12 26.90 -5.49
C TYR A 354 -4.66 27.54 -6.78
N ASP A 355 -5.96 27.81 -6.87
CA ASP A 355 -6.56 28.51 -8.00
C ASP A 355 -6.11 29.99 -8.06
N ILE A 356 -6.26 30.61 -9.23
CA ILE A 356 -5.84 32.00 -9.47
C ILE A 356 -6.46 33.00 -8.45
N PRO A 357 -7.76 32.92 -8.12
CA PRO A 357 -8.36 33.76 -7.08
C PRO A 357 -7.64 33.70 -5.72
N HIS A 358 -7.01 32.59 -5.35
CA HIS A 358 -6.34 32.45 -4.06
C HIS A 358 -4.81 32.36 -4.16
N THR A 359 -4.21 32.78 -5.28
CA THR A 359 -2.74 32.78 -5.43
C THR A 359 -2.13 34.14 -5.67
N CYS A 360 -2.88 35.11 -6.19
CA CYS A 360 -2.36 36.45 -6.48
C CYS A 360 -2.17 37.31 -5.21
N GLY A 361 -3.01 37.10 -4.18
CA GLY A 361 -3.04 37.90 -2.95
C GLY A 361 -4.26 37.57 -2.09
N PRO A 362 -4.48 38.33 -1.00
CA PRO A 362 -5.50 38.02 0.01
C PRO A 362 -6.95 38.24 -0.44
N ASP A 363 -7.21 39.05 -1.46
CA ASP A 363 -8.57 39.37 -1.91
C ASP A 363 -8.94 38.59 -3.18
N PRO A 364 -9.71 37.50 -3.07
CA PRO A 364 -10.08 36.70 -4.23
C PRO A 364 -11.03 37.43 -5.19
N LYS A 365 -11.76 38.46 -4.72
CA LYS A 365 -12.58 39.31 -5.61
C LYS A 365 -11.68 40.09 -6.56
N ILE A 366 -10.50 40.52 -6.11
CA ILE A 366 -9.52 41.21 -6.96
C ILE A 366 -8.78 40.20 -7.83
N CYS A 367 -8.23 39.14 -7.23
CA CYS A 367 -7.42 38.16 -7.94
C CYS A 367 -8.18 37.44 -9.07
N CYS A 368 -9.47 37.15 -8.88
CA CYS A 368 -10.29 36.54 -9.93
C CYS A 368 -10.35 37.40 -11.21
N GLN A 369 -10.23 38.72 -11.10
CA GLN A 369 -10.23 39.61 -12.26
C GLN A 369 -8.93 39.52 -13.10
N PHE A 370 -7.92 38.82 -12.59
CA PHE A 370 -6.67 38.50 -13.29
C PHE A 370 -6.59 37.02 -13.69
N ASP A 371 -7.70 36.29 -13.55
CA ASP A 371 -7.94 35.06 -14.29
C ASP A 371 -8.60 35.40 -15.63
N PHE A 372 -7.79 35.56 -16.68
CA PHE A 372 -8.29 35.94 -18.00
C PHE A 372 -9.08 34.84 -18.73
N LYS A 373 -9.24 33.64 -18.16
CA LYS A 373 -10.23 32.64 -18.65
C LYS A 373 -11.66 33.03 -18.27
N ARG A 374 -11.81 33.92 -17.28
CA ARG A 374 -13.10 34.39 -16.73
C ARG A 374 -13.53 35.75 -17.28
N VAL A 375 -12.97 36.17 -18.41
CA VAL A 375 -13.46 37.35 -19.14
C VAL A 375 -14.90 37.12 -19.64
N PRO A 376 -15.76 38.15 -19.64
CA PRO A 376 -17.14 38.04 -20.11
C PRO A 376 -17.23 37.44 -21.51
N GLY A 377 -18.26 36.61 -21.74
CA GLY A 377 -18.46 35.87 -22.99
C GLY A 377 -17.93 34.42 -22.97
N GLY A 378 -17.18 34.03 -21.93
CA GLY A 378 -16.76 32.65 -21.67
C GLY A 378 -17.76 31.84 -20.84
N ARG A 379 -17.41 30.58 -20.55
CA ARG A 379 -18.21 29.67 -19.70
C ARG A 379 -18.08 29.95 -18.20
N PHE A 380 -16.99 30.61 -17.79
CA PHE A 380 -16.64 30.81 -16.39
C PHE A 380 -16.73 32.28 -16.03
N GLY A 381 -17.27 32.57 -14.84
CA GLY A 381 -17.32 33.92 -14.28
C GLY A 381 -16.60 34.00 -12.93
N CYS A 382 -16.50 35.22 -12.40
CA CYS A 382 -16.03 35.46 -11.04
C CYS A 382 -17.20 35.45 -10.05
N PRO A 383 -17.17 34.56 -9.03
CA PRO A 383 -18.28 34.45 -8.08
C PRO A 383 -18.46 35.69 -7.18
N TRP A 384 -17.46 36.58 -7.12
CA TRP A 384 -17.49 37.81 -6.32
C TRP A 384 -18.12 39.03 -7.03
N GLY A 385 -18.85 38.81 -8.14
CA GLY A 385 -19.66 39.85 -8.80
C GLY A 385 -18.88 40.91 -9.59
N VAL A 386 -17.56 40.77 -9.72
CA VAL A 386 -16.71 41.64 -10.55
C VAL A 386 -15.99 40.78 -11.59
N PRO A 387 -16.26 40.95 -12.90
CA PRO A 387 -15.67 40.12 -13.93
C PRO A 387 -14.19 40.46 -14.18
N ALA A 388 -13.46 39.54 -14.82
CA ALA A 388 -12.15 39.84 -15.38
C ALA A 388 -12.29 40.76 -16.61
N GLU A 389 -11.33 41.66 -16.81
CA GLU A 389 -11.31 42.59 -17.94
C GLU A 389 -10.01 42.42 -18.73
N ALA A 390 -10.11 42.38 -20.05
CA ALA A 390 -8.93 42.37 -20.91
C ALA A 390 -8.10 43.65 -20.69
N ILE A 391 -6.79 43.49 -20.66
CA ILE A 391 -5.82 44.57 -20.49
C ILE A 391 -5.69 45.31 -21.82
N SER A 392 -5.79 46.63 -21.72
CA SER A 392 -5.72 47.57 -22.83
C SER A 392 -4.90 48.80 -22.41
N PRO A 393 -4.42 49.62 -23.35
CA PRO A 393 -3.72 50.87 -23.02
C PRO A 393 -4.53 51.80 -22.11
N GLY A 394 -5.87 51.75 -22.18
CA GLY A 394 -6.75 52.60 -21.37
C GLY A 394 -6.91 52.17 -19.92
N ASN A 395 -6.70 50.89 -19.58
CA ASN A 395 -6.89 50.37 -18.22
C ASN A 395 -5.61 49.87 -17.54
N VAL A 396 -4.53 49.59 -18.30
CA VAL A 396 -3.31 48.91 -17.81
C VAL A 396 -2.74 49.54 -16.54
N GLN A 397 -2.71 50.87 -16.43
CA GLN A 397 -2.21 51.56 -15.24
C GLN A 397 -3.01 51.22 -13.97
N SER A 398 -4.34 51.30 -14.05
CA SER A 398 -5.23 51.00 -12.92
C SER A 398 -5.18 49.53 -12.54
N ARG A 399 -5.16 48.63 -13.55
CA ARG A 399 -5.10 47.18 -13.38
C ARG A 399 -3.76 46.73 -12.79
N ALA A 400 -2.64 47.29 -13.27
CA ALA A 400 -1.31 47.01 -12.75
C ALA A 400 -1.16 47.40 -11.28
N ARG A 401 -1.66 48.58 -10.89
CA ARG A 401 -1.67 49.01 -9.48
C ARG A 401 -2.50 48.08 -8.61
N LEU A 402 -3.66 47.66 -9.09
CA LEU A 402 -4.55 46.75 -8.36
C LEU A 402 -3.92 45.37 -8.13
N LEU A 403 -3.27 44.80 -9.16
CA LEU A 403 -2.55 43.53 -9.04
C LEU A 403 -1.31 43.66 -8.14
N LEU A 404 -0.54 44.73 -8.31
CA LEU A 404 0.66 44.97 -7.52
C LEU A 404 0.34 45.15 -6.03
N ASP A 405 -0.79 45.78 -5.69
CA ASP A 405 -1.28 45.84 -4.31
C ASP A 405 -1.47 44.44 -3.70
N GLN A 406 -2.05 43.51 -4.45
CA GLN A 406 -2.25 42.13 -4.00
C GLN A 406 -0.92 41.39 -3.82
N TYR A 407 0.02 41.55 -4.75
CA TYR A 407 1.37 40.99 -4.62
C TYR A 407 2.13 41.57 -3.42
N ARG A 408 2.05 42.89 -3.20
CA ARG A 408 2.65 43.55 -2.05
C ARG A 408 2.07 43.02 -0.74
N LYS A 409 0.73 42.92 -0.62
CA LYS A 409 0.08 42.29 0.53
C LYS A 409 0.55 40.85 0.75
N LYS A 410 0.57 40.03 -0.31
CA LYS A 410 1.05 38.64 -0.19
C LYS A 410 2.51 38.56 0.30
N SER A 411 3.38 39.44 -0.20
CA SER A 411 4.80 39.47 0.21
C SER A 411 5.01 39.75 1.70
N LYS A 412 4.06 40.44 2.36
CA LYS A 412 4.13 40.70 3.81
C LYS A 412 4.03 39.45 4.67
N LEU A 413 3.52 38.35 4.12
CA LEU A 413 3.40 37.07 4.81
C LEU A 413 4.73 36.27 4.84
N TYR A 414 5.71 36.72 4.06
CA TYR A 414 7.00 36.07 3.89
C TYR A 414 8.15 36.96 4.40
N ARG A 415 9.35 36.37 4.52
CA ARG A 415 10.51 37.07 5.10
C ARG A 415 11.32 37.87 4.08
N THR A 416 11.22 37.52 2.80
CA THR A 416 12.01 38.13 1.72
C THR A 416 11.19 39.02 0.81
N LYS A 417 11.86 39.77 -0.07
CA LYS A 417 11.25 40.53 -1.17
C LYS A 417 11.12 39.71 -2.46
N VAL A 418 11.12 38.38 -2.35
CA VAL A 418 10.93 37.44 -3.47
C VAL A 418 9.59 36.76 -3.30
N LEU A 419 8.71 36.87 -4.29
CA LEU A 419 7.33 36.42 -4.22
C LEU A 419 7.01 35.40 -5.31
N LEU A 420 6.43 34.28 -4.89
CA LEU A 420 5.83 33.28 -5.77
C LEU A 420 4.34 33.61 -6.01
N ALA A 421 3.91 33.63 -7.27
CA ALA A 421 2.52 33.82 -7.68
C ALA A 421 2.09 32.74 -8.69
N PRO A 422 1.56 31.59 -8.23
CA PRO A 422 1.06 30.54 -9.13
C PRO A 422 -0.09 31.03 -10.00
N LEU A 423 -0.08 30.66 -11.28
CA LEU A 423 -1.08 31.03 -12.29
C LEU A 423 -1.63 29.76 -12.94
N GLY A 424 -2.60 29.13 -12.28
CA GLY A 424 -3.17 27.87 -12.74
C GLY A 424 -4.39 27.47 -11.92
N ASP A 425 -4.99 26.36 -12.34
CA ASP A 425 -6.17 25.73 -11.74
C ASP A 425 -6.30 24.33 -12.42
N ASP A 426 -7.37 23.61 -12.12
CA ASP A 426 -7.67 22.30 -12.68
C ASP A 426 -7.82 22.32 -14.21
N PHE A 427 -7.06 21.46 -14.88
CA PHE A 427 -7.07 21.24 -16.32
C PHE A 427 -7.06 22.55 -17.14
N ARG A 428 -6.35 23.57 -16.63
CA ARG A 428 -6.13 24.84 -17.33
C ARG A 428 -5.21 24.67 -18.52
N TYR A 429 -5.21 25.68 -19.38
CA TYR A 429 -4.41 25.76 -20.60
C TYR A 429 -4.84 24.72 -21.65
N ASN A 430 -6.08 24.23 -21.57
CA ASN A 430 -6.61 23.22 -22.47
C ASN A 430 -7.13 23.81 -23.80
N GLU A 431 -7.53 25.08 -23.81
CA GLU A 431 -8.00 25.79 -25.00
C GLU A 431 -6.88 26.65 -25.61
N TYR A 432 -6.77 26.67 -26.94
CA TYR A 432 -5.71 27.43 -27.63
C TYR A 432 -5.77 28.93 -27.32
N THR A 433 -6.98 29.50 -27.26
CA THR A 433 -7.24 30.92 -26.95
C THR A 433 -6.97 31.28 -25.50
N GLU A 434 -7.09 30.34 -24.57
CA GLU A 434 -6.80 30.53 -23.15
C GLU A 434 -5.33 30.89 -22.91
N TRP A 435 -4.41 30.26 -23.65
CA TRP A 435 -2.99 30.62 -23.62
C TRP A 435 -2.80 32.09 -24.01
N ASP A 436 -3.36 32.51 -25.15
CA ASP A 436 -3.25 33.89 -25.63
C ASP A 436 -3.84 34.88 -24.63
N LEU A 437 -5.01 34.56 -24.06
CA LEU A 437 -5.67 35.41 -23.06
C LEU A 437 -4.84 35.55 -21.80
N GLN A 438 -4.25 34.47 -21.27
CA GLN A 438 -3.42 34.59 -20.07
C GLN A 438 -2.13 35.34 -20.39
N TYR A 439 -1.34 34.86 -21.35
CA TYR A 439 -0.01 35.41 -21.61
C TYR A 439 -0.04 36.87 -22.06
N ARG A 440 -0.85 37.24 -23.07
CA ARG A 440 -0.85 38.61 -23.61
C ARG A 440 -1.30 39.66 -22.59
N ASN A 441 -2.24 39.30 -21.71
CA ASN A 441 -2.71 40.23 -20.69
C ASN A 441 -1.67 40.41 -19.57
N TYR A 442 -1.04 39.32 -19.11
CA TYR A 442 0.05 39.40 -18.13
C TYR A 442 1.30 40.08 -18.71
N GLU A 443 1.67 39.82 -19.97
CA GLU A 443 2.76 40.51 -20.68
C GLU A 443 2.56 42.03 -20.69
N GLN A 444 1.35 42.52 -21.01
CA GLN A 444 1.03 43.95 -20.96
C GLN A 444 1.16 44.54 -19.54
N LEU A 445 0.70 43.79 -18.52
CA LEU A 445 0.83 44.19 -17.12
C LEU A 445 2.30 44.24 -16.67
N PHE A 446 3.10 43.25 -17.06
CA PHE A 446 4.52 43.17 -16.72
C PHE A 446 5.31 44.29 -17.39
N ASN A 447 5.09 44.51 -18.69
CA ASN A 447 5.72 45.59 -19.45
C ASN A 447 5.41 46.95 -18.82
N TYR A 448 4.16 47.21 -18.45
CA TYR A 448 3.81 48.43 -17.73
C TYR A 448 4.54 48.50 -16.38
N MET A 449 4.40 47.50 -15.51
CA MET A 449 4.99 47.53 -14.17
C MET A 449 6.51 47.72 -14.17
N ASN A 450 7.22 46.98 -15.03
CA ASN A 450 8.68 47.06 -15.13
C ASN A 450 9.16 48.37 -15.77
N SER A 451 8.33 49.04 -16.58
CA SER A 451 8.68 50.34 -17.19
C SER A 451 8.52 51.54 -16.25
N GLN A 452 7.92 51.35 -15.07
CA GLN A 452 7.61 52.42 -14.12
C GLN A 452 8.50 52.30 -12.87
N PRO A 453 9.65 53.00 -12.80
CA PRO A 453 10.59 52.88 -11.68
C PRO A 453 9.95 53.14 -10.31
N GLN A 454 8.98 54.06 -10.25
CA GLN A 454 8.25 54.42 -9.03
C GLN A 454 7.38 53.29 -8.45
N LEU A 455 7.17 52.18 -9.19
CA LEU A 455 6.46 51.01 -8.69
C LEU A 455 7.37 50.04 -7.93
N ASN A 456 8.69 50.20 -7.99
CA ASN A 456 9.68 49.41 -7.24
C ASN A 456 9.41 47.89 -7.31
N VAL A 457 9.17 47.38 -8.52
CA VAL A 457 8.87 45.96 -8.77
C VAL A 457 9.65 45.45 -9.97
N LYS A 458 10.07 44.18 -9.89
CA LYS A 458 10.57 43.39 -11.01
C LYS A 458 9.67 42.17 -11.14
N ILE A 459 8.89 42.10 -12.21
CA ILE A 459 7.89 41.05 -12.41
C ILE A 459 8.08 40.35 -13.75
N GLN A 460 7.97 39.03 -13.75
CA GLN A 460 8.12 38.21 -14.94
C GLN A 460 7.37 36.88 -14.79
N PHE A 461 7.19 36.18 -15.91
CA PHE A 461 6.94 34.75 -15.83
C PHE A 461 8.17 34.04 -15.29
N GLY A 462 7.94 33.06 -14.42
CA GLY A 462 8.99 32.24 -13.84
C GLY A 462 8.58 30.78 -13.79
N THR A 463 9.53 29.96 -13.40
CA THR A 463 9.31 28.60 -12.94
C THR A 463 9.48 28.50 -11.42
N LEU A 464 9.25 27.31 -10.86
CA LEU A 464 9.48 27.09 -9.43
C LEU A 464 10.96 27.18 -9.06
N SER A 465 11.86 26.72 -9.95
CA SER A 465 13.31 26.88 -9.76
C SER A 465 13.73 28.34 -9.79
N ASP A 466 13.19 29.17 -10.70
CA ASP A 466 13.50 30.62 -10.74
C ASP A 466 13.19 31.30 -9.39
N TYR A 467 12.05 30.95 -8.78
CA TYR A 467 11.65 31.47 -7.46
C TYR A 467 12.61 31.01 -6.34
N PHE A 468 12.89 29.71 -6.24
CA PHE A 468 13.74 29.20 -5.17
C PHE A 468 15.21 29.64 -5.33
N ASP A 469 15.74 29.72 -6.55
CA ASP A 469 17.10 30.22 -6.80
C ASP A 469 17.22 31.71 -6.38
N ALA A 470 16.17 32.52 -6.62
CA ALA A 470 16.12 33.90 -6.13
C ALA A 470 16.02 33.99 -4.60
N LEU A 471 15.26 33.09 -3.98
CA LEU A 471 15.11 33.01 -2.53
C LEU A 471 16.41 32.57 -1.83
N ASP A 472 17.07 31.55 -2.35
CA ASP A 472 18.38 31.06 -1.87
C ASP A 472 19.43 32.16 -1.94
N LYS A 473 19.41 32.97 -3.01
CA LYS A 473 20.30 34.14 -3.15
C LYS A 473 20.02 35.19 -2.08
N ALA A 474 18.74 35.47 -1.78
CA ALA A 474 18.36 36.40 -0.71
C ALA A 474 18.78 35.87 0.67
N ALA A 475 18.56 34.58 0.94
CA ALA A 475 18.96 33.93 2.18
C ALA A 475 20.48 33.91 2.39
N ALA A 476 21.24 33.65 1.33
CA ALA A 476 22.70 33.66 1.36
C ALA A 476 23.27 35.06 1.67
N ALA A 477 22.59 36.13 1.23
CA ALA A 477 22.99 37.51 1.53
C ALA A 477 22.81 37.86 3.01
N GLU A 478 21.71 37.45 3.64
CA GLU A 478 21.48 37.65 5.08
C GLU A 478 22.35 36.75 5.95
N ARG A 479 22.64 35.51 5.51
CA ARG A 479 23.56 34.63 6.25
C ARG A 479 24.96 35.23 6.38
N LYS A 480 25.43 35.98 5.38
CA LYS A 480 26.71 36.72 5.46
C LYS A 480 26.70 37.82 6.53
N LYS A 481 25.52 38.28 6.95
CA LYS A 481 25.32 39.24 8.05
C LYS A 481 25.12 38.55 9.41
N GLY A 482 25.27 37.23 9.48
CA GLY A 482 25.16 36.44 10.72
C GLY A 482 23.72 36.12 11.15
N GLN A 483 22.72 36.33 10.30
CA GLN A 483 21.32 36.07 10.63
C GLN A 483 20.82 34.78 9.95
N LEU A 484 20.23 33.88 10.75
CA LEU A 484 19.49 32.72 10.23
C LEU A 484 18.11 33.19 9.76
N MET A 485 17.86 33.10 8.44
CA MET A 485 16.66 33.69 7.84
C MET A 485 15.40 32.88 8.09
N PHE A 486 15.45 31.55 8.10
CA PHE A 486 14.25 30.68 8.14
C PHE A 486 14.31 29.70 9.32
N PRO A 487 13.17 29.40 9.96
CA PRO A 487 13.10 28.47 11.08
C PRO A 487 13.22 27.02 10.60
N VAL A 488 13.62 26.13 11.51
CA VAL A 488 13.49 24.68 11.38
C VAL A 488 12.16 24.24 11.98
N LEU A 489 11.38 23.47 11.21
CA LEU A 489 10.10 22.91 11.61
C LEU A 489 10.15 21.39 11.64
N SER A 490 9.49 20.78 12.62
CA SER A 490 9.18 19.34 12.60
C SER A 490 7.73 19.05 13.00
N GLY A 491 7.26 17.85 12.66
CA GLY A 491 5.87 17.42 12.79
C GLY A 491 5.18 17.33 11.43
N ASP A 492 3.87 17.06 11.45
CA ASP A 492 3.05 16.90 10.25
C ASP A 492 1.90 17.92 10.17
N PHE A 493 1.16 17.89 9.06
CA PHE A 493 0.06 18.80 8.79
C PHE A 493 -1.29 18.07 8.70
N PHE A 494 -1.48 17.05 9.54
CA PHE A 494 -2.76 16.37 9.71
C PHE A 494 -3.46 16.77 11.04
N THR A 495 -4.78 16.81 11.10
CA THR A 495 -5.75 16.57 10.02
C THR A 495 -6.17 17.86 9.34
N TYR A 496 -6.16 17.89 8.01
CA TYR A 496 -6.51 19.06 7.21
C TYR A 496 -7.98 19.46 7.41
N ALA A 497 -8.22 20.76 7.55
CA ALA A 497 -9.53 21.38 7.42
C ALA A 497 -9.41 22.61 6.52
N ASP A 498 -10.25 22.66 5.49
CA ASP A 498 -10.27 23.76 4.53
C ASP A 498 -11.08 24.95 5.04
N ARG A 499 -12.13 24.72 5.84
CA ARG A 499 -12.95 25.75 6.51
C ARG A 499 -13.72 25.15 7.69
N ASP A 500 -14.11 26.02 8.63
CA ASP A 500 -15.02 25.68 9.72
C ASP A 500 -14.62 24.39 10.47
N ASP A 501 -15.58 23.47 10.69
CA ASP A 501 -15.40 22.15 11.29
C ASP A 501 -15.23 21.03 10.24
N HIS A 502 -14.91 21.38 8.98
CA HIS A 502 -14.80 20.44 7.86
C HIS A 502 -13.42 19.75 7.81
N TYR A 503 -13.19 18.83 8.73
CA TYR A 503 -11.99 18.00 8.71
C TYR A 503 -12.09 16.89 7.67
N TRP A 504 -11.02 16.76 6.88
CA TRP A 504 -10.89 15.77 5.82
C TRP A 504 -10.34 14.46 6.39
N SER A 505 -10.97 13.92 7.43
CA SER A 505 -10.59 12.63 8.02
C SER A 505 -11.39 11.46 7.45
N GLY A 506 -12.43 11.71 6.67
CA GLY A 506 -13.27 10.67 6.07
C GLY A 506 -12.51 9.83 5.03
N TYR A 507 -11.67 10.46 4.22
CA TYR A 507 -10.92 9.77 3.16
C TYR A 507 -9.86 8.79 3.69
N PHE A 508 -9.47 8.91 4.97
CA PHE A 508 -8.62 7.90 5.61
C PHE A 508 -9.25 6.50 5.56
N THR A 509 -10.58 6.40 5.45
CA THR A 509 -11.31 5.11 5.38
C THR A 509 -12.12 4.92 4.09
N SER A 510 -12.51 5.96 3.35
CA SER A 510 -13.35 5.83 2.14
C SER A 510 -12.86 4.74 1.17
N ARG A 511 -13.78 3.88 0.70
CA ARG A 511 -13.50 2.73 -0.20
C ARG A 511 -12.38 1.80 0.33
N PRO A 512 -12.55 1.24 1.55
CA PRO A 512 -11.49 0.48 2.24
C PRO A 512 -11.11 -0.83 1.53
N PHE A 513 -12.00 -1.40 0.71
CA PHE A 513 -11.69 -2.56 -0.14
C PHE A 513 -10.46 -2.30 -1.01
N TYR A 514 -10.38 -1.16 -1.69
CA TYR A 514 -9.26 -0.84 -2.57
C TYR A 514 -8.01 -0.39 -1.80
N LYS A 515 -8.16 0.18 -0.60
CA LYS A 515 -7.02 0.41 0.31
C LYS A 515 -6.38 -0.91 0.78
N ARG A 516 -7.17 -1.96 0.97
CA ARG A 516 -6.64 -3.32 1.21
C ARG A 516 -5.99 -3.90 -0.05
N MET A 517 -6.62 -3.72 -1.21
CA MET A 517 -6.07 -4.18 -2.49
C MET A 517 -4.71 -3.55 -2.81
N ASP A 518 -4.51 -2.29 -2.46
CA ASP A 518 -3.23 -1.57 -2.56
C ASP A 518 -2.10 -2.29 -1.81
N ARG A 519 -2.30 -2.64 -0.53
CA ARG A 519 -1.29 -3.39 0.25
C ARG A 519 -1.04 -4.80 -0.28
N ILE A 520 -2.07 -5.46 -0.79
CA ILE A 520 -1.92 -6.75 -1.47
C ILE A 520 -1.03 -6.58 -2.71
N MET A 521 -1.32 -5.58 -3.53
CA MET A 521 -0.57 -5.25 -4.74
C MET A 521 0.90 -4.92 -4.42
N GLU A 522 1.17 -4.11 -3.39
CA GLU A 522 2.54 -3.82 -2.92
C GLU A 522 3.32 -5.08 -2.57
N SER A 523 2.71 -5.98 -1.78
CA SER A 523 3.36 -7.23 -1.38
C SER A 523 3.66 -8.13 -2.57
N HIS A 524 2.74 -8.25 -3.52
CA HIS A 524 2.94 -9.04 -4.74
C HIS A 524 3.98 -8.42 -5.66
N LEU A 525 4.00 -7.09 -5.81
CA LEU A 525 4.97 -6.41 -6.65
C LEU A 525 6.38 -6.59 -6.08
N ARG A 526 6.57 -6.31 -4.78
CA ARG A 526 7.85 -6.53 -4.09
C ARG A 526 8.35 -7.97 -4.23
N ALA A 527 7.47 -8.94 -3.99
CA ALA A 527 7.76 -10.37 -4.13
C ALA A 527 8.18 -10.74 -5.55
N ALA A 528 7.43 -10.28 -6.56
CA ALA A 528 7.70 -10.55 -7.96
C ALA A 528 9.02 -9.93 -8.41
N GLU A 529 9.33 -8.69 -8.01
CA GLU A 529 10.56 -8.01 -8.40
C GLU A 529 11.82 -8.69 -7.84
N ILE A 530 11.78 -9.06 -6.57
CA ILE A 530 12.88 -9.80 -5.92
C ILE A 530 13.09 -11.11 -6.66
N LEU A 531 12.07 -11.97 -6.77
CA LEU A 531 12.21 -13.27 -7.44
C LEU A 531 12.64 -13.14 -8.90
N TYR A 532 12.03 -12.21 -9.64
CA TYR A 532 12.32 -12.00 -11.05
C TYR A 532 13.79 -11.66 -11.29
N TYR A 533 14.41 -10.82 -10.47
CA TYR A 533 15.82 -10.46 -10.68
C TYR A 533 16.75 -11.68 -10.54
N PHE A 534 16.55 -12.53 -9.54
CA PHE A 534 17.36 -13.74 -9.37
C PHE A 534 17.06 -14.81 -10.42
N ALA A 535 15.79 -14.97 -10.77
CA ALA A 535 15.37 -15.86 -11.85
C ALA A 535 15.99 -15.42 -13.19
N LEU A 536 16.01 -14.11 -13.46
CA LEU A 536 16.65 -13.52 -14.63
C LEU A 536 18.14 -13.86 -14.69
N LYS A 537 18.88 -13.75 -13.57
CA LYS A 537 20.30 -14.14 -13.52
C LYS A 537 20.53 -15.62 -13.79
N GLN A 538 19.66 -16.50 -13.28
CA GLN A 538 19.72 -17.91 -13.63
C GLN A 538 19.39 -18.15 -15.11
N ALA A 539 18.35 -17.49 -15.64
CA ALA A 539 17.99 -17.60 -17.05
C ALA A 539 19.15 -17.16 -17.97
N GLN A 540 19.87 -16.09 -17.63
CA GLN A 540 21.05 -15.63 -18.37
C GLN A 540 22.18 -16.68 -18.32
N LYS A 541 22.44 -17.26 -17.14
CA LYS A 541 23.47 -18.30 -16.96
C LYS A 541 23.19 -19.57 -17.76
N TYR A 542 21.94 -20.05 -17.75
CA TYR A 542 21.51 -21.28 -18.42
C TYR A 542 20.97 -21.05 -19.84
N LYS A 543 20.93 -19.80 -20.33
CA LYS A 543 20.43 -19.40 -21.65
C LYS A 543 18.98 -19.84 -21.92
N ILE A 544 18.10 -19.62 -20.94
CA ILE A 544 16.67 -19.95 -21.02
C ILE A 544 15.93 -18.82 -21.76
N ASN A 545 15.79 -18.96 -23.08
CA ASN A 545 15.25 -17.94 -23.97
C ASN A 545 13.80 -17.56 -23.63
N ALA A 546 12.97 -18.52 -23.23
CA ALA A 546 11.57 -18.24 -22.85
C ALA A 546 11.47 -17.23 -21.70
N PHE A 547 12.36 -17.32 -20.70
CA PHE A 547 12.37 -16.40 -19.55
C PHE A 547 13.09 -15.07 -19.87
N LEU A 548 14.06 -15.09 -20.78
CA LEU A 548 14.80 -13.88 -21.21
C LEU A 548 13.97 -12.93 -22.10
N SER A 549 12.78 -13.35 -22.51
CA SER A 549 11.82 -12.48 -23.19
C SER A 549 11.49 -11.23 -22.33
N PRO A 550 11.30 -10.05 -22.93
CA PRO A 550 10.94 -8.84 -22.20
C PRO A 550 9.52 -8.89 -21.58
N THR A 551 8.71 -9.91 -21.87
CA THR A 551 7.30 -10.00 -21.44
C THR A 551 7.11 -9.82 -19.92
N HIS A 552 7.87 -10.54 -19.09
CA HIS A 552 7.75 -10.41 -17.62
C HIS A 552 8.16 -9.02 -17.14
N TYR A 553 9.25 -8.46 -17.69
CA TYR A 553 9.70 -7.12 -17.35
C TYR A 553 8.68 -6.03 -17.75
N MET A 554 8.03 -6.18 -18.90
CA MET A 554 6.94 -5.30 -19.32
C MET A 554 5.75 -5.42 -18.37
N GLY A 555 5.40 -6.64 -17.94
CA GLY A 555 4.38 -6.88 -16.94
C GLY A 555 4.69 -6.23 -15.58
N LEU A 556 5.93 -6.32 -15.10
CA LEU A 556 6.38 -5.58 -13.91
C LEU A 556 6.25 -4.07 -14.09
N THR A 557 6.66 -3.55 -15.24
CA THR A 557 6.55 -2.12 -15.57
C THR A 557 5.11 -1.63 -15.57
N GLU A 558 4.19 -2.40 -16.16
CA GLU A 558 2.77 -2.09 -16.12
C GLU A 558 2.21 -2.14 -14.70
N ALA A 559 2.58 -3.16 -13.91
CA ALA A 559 2.19 -3.27 -12.51
C ALA A 559 2.67 -2.08 -11.66
N ARG A 560 3.94 -1.66 -11.81
CA ARG A 560 4.50 -0.46 -11.16
C ARG A 560 3.71 0.79 -11.52
N ARG A 561 3.40 0.97 -12.81
CA ARG A 561 2.64 2.15 -13.30
C ARG A 561 1.19 2.16 -12.82
N ASN A 562 0.53 1.01 -12.76
CA ASN A 562 -0.85 0.93 -12.27
C ASN A 562 -0.92 1.13 -10.75
N LEU A 563 0.00 0.54 -9.98
CA LEU A 563 0.12 0.81 -8.54
C LEU A 563 0.46 2.28 -8.29
N GLY A 564 1.43 2.82 -9.03
CA GLY A 564 1.84 4.23 -8.95
C GLY A 564 0.71 5.19 -9.34
N LEU A 565 -0.11 4.84 -10.33
CA LEU A 565 -1.29 5.62 -10.71
C LEU A 565 -2.31 5.66 -9.57
N PHE A 566 -2.51 4.53 -8.88
CA PHE A 566 -3.44 4.44 -7.74
C PHE A 566 -2.99 5.26 -6.53
N GLN A 567 -1.70 5.61 -6.41
CA GLN A 567 -1.22 6.47 -5.33
C GLN A 567 -1.70 7.92 -5.46
N HIS A 568 -2.29 8.31 -6.60
CA HIS A 568 -2.88 9.64 -6.79
C HIS A 568 -3.84 9.98 -5.64
N HIS A 569 -3.92 11.26 -5.29
CA HIS A 569 -4.74 11.77 -4.20
C HIS A 569 -6.25 11.65 -4.42
N ASP A 570 -6.75 11.14 -5.56
CA ASP A 570 -8.14 10.62 -5.68
C ASP A 570 -8.25 9.11 -5.95
N GLY A 571 -7.12 8.41 -6.09
CA GLY A 571 -7.06 6.96 -6.22
C GLY A 571 -7.25 6.27 -4.87
N ILE A 572 -6.14 6.04 -4.17
CA ILE A 572 -6.08 5.34 -2.88
C ILE A 572 -6.92 6.01 -1.78
N THR A 573 -7.09 7.33 -1.84
CA THR A 573 -7.95 8.10 -0.93
C THR A 573 -9.41 7.68 -1.01
N GLY A 574 -9.83 7.07 -2.12
CA GLY A 574 -11.21 6.69 -2.36
C GLY A 574 -12.08 7.93 -2.53
N THR A 575 -11.60 8.94 -3.26
CA THR A 575 -12.32 10.20 -3.50
C THR A 575 -12.61 10.46 -4.98
N ALA A 576 -12.33 9.51 -5.86
CA ALA A 576 -12.81 9.51 -7.23
C ALA A 576 -14.26 9.02 -7.36
N LYS A 577 -14.82 9.22 -8.56
CA LYS A 577 -16.16 8.70 -8.91
C LYS A 577 -16.19 7.19 -9.03
N ASP A 578 -17.36 6.59 -8.82
CA ASP A 578 -17.51 5.13 -8.75
C ASP A 578 -16.91 4.41 -9.98
N TRP A 579 -17.15 4.92 -11.20
CA TRP A 579 -16.60 4.30 -12.41
C TRP A 579 -15.08 4.50 -12.57
N VAL A 580 -14.52 5.54 -11.96
CA VAL A 580 -13.07 5.79 -11.91
C VAL A 580 -12.43 4.85 -10.89
N VAL A 581 -13.07 4.66 -9.73
CA VAL A 581 -12.67 3.63 -8.75
C VAL A 581 -12.67 2.24 -9.39
N VAL A 582 -13.66 1.92 -10.23
CA VAL A 582 -13.69 0.67 -11.00
C VAL A 582 -12.55 0.58 -12.03
N ASP A 583 -12.17 1.68 -12.70
CA ASP A 583 -11.00 1.70 -13.60
C ASP A 583 -9.71 1.39 -12.84
N TYR A 584 -9.50 2.01 -11.67
CA TYR A 584 -8.37 1.68 -10.80
C TYR A 584 -8.40 0.22 -10.34
N GLY A 585 -9.52 -0.25 -9.80
CA GLY A 585 -9.67 -1.64 -9.36
C GLY A 585 -9.38 -2.65 -10.47
N THR A 586 -9.87 -2.37 -11.69
CA THR A 586 -9.62 -3.23 -12.87
C THR A 586 -8.15 -3.29 -13.23
N ARG A 587 -7.45 -2.14 -13.22
CA ARG A 587 -6.00 -2.07 -13.47
C ARG A 587 -5.21 -2.86 -12.44
N LEU A 588 -5.51 -2.64 -11.15
CA LEU A 588 -4.84 -3.35 -10.05
C LEU A 588 -5.09 -4.86 -10.14
N TYR A 589 -6.33 -5.27 -10.46
CA TYR A 589 -6.68 -6.68 -10.60
C TYR A 589 -5.91 -7.36 -11.73
N HIS A 590 -5.85 -6.74 -12.91
CA HIS A 590 -5.07 -7.27 -14.02
C HIS A 590 -3.58 -7.34 -13.70
N SER A 591 -3.03 -6.30 -13.05
CA SER A 591 -1.65 -6.31 -12.63
C SER A 591 -1.36 -7.37 -11.57
N LEU A 592 -2.29 -7.64 -10.64
CA LEU A 592 -2.16 -8.72 -9.65
C LEU A 592 -2.03 -10.10 -10.33
N ILE A 593 -2.89 -10.40 -11.32
CA ILE A 593 -2.80 -11.65 -12.10
C ILE A 593 -1.42 -11.77 -12.78
N VAL A 594 -0.93 -10.68 -13.37
CA VAL A 594 0.38 -10.65 -14.03
C VAL A 594 1.51 -10.89 -13.03
N LEU A 595 1.43 -10.30 -11.84
CA LEU A 595 2.43 -10.48 -10.78
C LEU A 595 2.42 -11.91 -10.22
N GLU A 596 1.26 -12.49 -9.97
CA GLU A 596 1.13 -13.89 -9.55
C GLU A 596 1.77 -14.84 -10.56
N LYS A 597 1.56 -14.59 -11.87
CA LYS A 597 2.24 -15.33 -12.93
C LYS A 597 3.76 -15.16 -12.88
N ILE A 598 4.27 -13.93 -12.73
CA ILE A 598 5.71 -13.67 -12.65
C ILE A 598 6.34 -14.35 -11.43
N ILE A 599 5.65 -14.34 -10.29
CA ILE A 599 6.08 -15.08 -9.09
C ILE A 599 6.13 -16.58 -9.39
N GLY A 600 5.07 -17.14 -9.98
CA GLY A 600 4.99 -18.55 -10.35
C GLY A 600 6.11 -18.99 -11.30
N ASP A 601 6.32 -18.25 -12.39
CA ASP A 601 7.35 -18.54 -13.40
C ASP A 601 8.77 -18.38 -12.81
N SER A 602 9.01 -17.32 -12.03
CA SER A 602 10.31 -17.09 -11.37
C SER A 602 10.61 -18.18 -10.34
N ALA A 603 9.63 -18.54 -9.51
CA ALA A 603 9.76 -19.62 -8.53
C ALA A 603 10.01 -20.97 -9.21
N SER A 604 9.31 -21.25 -10.32
CA SER A 604 9.47 -22.48 -11.11
C SER A 604 10.89 -22.61 -11.64
N LEU A 605 11.42 -21.56 -12.27
CA LEU A 605 12.79 -21.53 -12.76
C LEU A 605 13.80 -21.72 -11.62
N LEU A 606 13.60 -21.08 -10.46
CA LEU A 606 14.53 -21.17 -9.33
C LEU A 606 14.52 -22.54 -8.64
N ILE A 607 13.38 -23.23 -8.58
CA ILE A 607 13.25 -24.50 -7.84
C ILE A 607 13.54 -25.75 -8.68
N LEU A 608 13.48 -25.69 -10.02
CA LEU A 608 13.81 -26.87 -10.85
C LEU A 608 15.26 -27.31 -10.71
N LYS A 609 15.51 -28.63 -10.66
CA LYS A 609 16.90 -29.14 -10.70
C LYS A 609 17.55 -28.93 -12.06
N ASP A 610 16.87 -29.34 -13.13
CA ASP A 610 17.27 -29.01 -14.50
C ASP A 610 16.55 -27.76 -14.97
N LYS A 611 17.30 -26.67 -15.13
CA LYS A 611 16.78 -25.37 -15.55
C LYS A 611 16.26 -25.37 -16.99
N ASN A 612 16.77 -26.26 -17.86
CA ASN A 612 16.39 -26.31 -19.26
C ASN A 612 14.96 -26.82 -19.47
N MET A 613 14.42 -27.57 -18.50
CA MET A 613 13.03 -28.01 -18.52
C MET A 613 12.04 -26.84 -18.56
N PHE A 614 12.45 -25.64 -18.14
CA PHE A 614 11.63 -24.43 -18.22
C PHE A 614 11.09 -24.14 -19.62
N GLU A 615 11.88 -24.43 -20.65
CA GLU A 615 11.45 -24.24 -22.03
C GLU A 615 10.22 -25.08 -22.38
N SER A 616 10.10 -26.30 -21.80
CA SER A 616 9.04 -27.26 -22.10
C SER A 616 7.66 -26.86 -21.58
N PHE A 617 7.58 -25.93 -20.63
CA PHE A 617 6.32 -25.48 -20.06
C PHE A 617 6.12 -23.96 -20.16
N SER A 618 7.00 -23.25 -20.88
CA SER A 618 6.94 -21.80 -21.07
C SER A 618 5.59 -21.24 -21.58
N SER A 619 4.74 -22.08 -22.18
CA SER A 619 3.40 -21.72 -22.65
C SER A 619 2.35 -21.61 -21.54
N ASP A 620 2.53 -22.30 -20.40
CA ASP A 620 1.58 -22.37 -19.29
C ASP A 620 2.31 -22.17 -17.94
N THR A 621 1.69 -21.49 -16.97
CA THR A 621 2.32 -21.28 -15.66
C THR A 621 2.42 -22.61 -14.90
N PHE A 622 3.65 -23.05 -14.58
CA PHE A 622 3.89 -24.33 -13.89
C PHE A 622 3.46 -24.29 -12.41
N LEU A 623 3.80 -23.21 -11.70
CA LEU A 623 3.38 -22.96 -10.31
C LEU A 623 2.34 -21.85 -10.25
N GLU A 624 1.16 -22.13 -9.70
CA GLU A 624 0.07 -21.18 -9.52
C GLU A 624 -0.19 -20.93 -8.02
N MET A 625 -0.65 -19.72 -7.68
CA MET A 625 -1.11 -19.40 -6.33
C MET A 625 -2.25 -20.35 -5.90
N ASP A 626 -2.29 -20.68 -4.60
CA ASP A 626 -3.35 -21.51 -4.03
C ASP A 626 -4.73 -20.83 -4.03
N SER A 627 -4.78 -19.52 -4.23
CA SER A 627 -5.99 -18.71 -4.20
C SER A 627 -6.13 -17.89 -5.47
N LYS A 628 -7.38 -17.64 -5.88
CA LYS A 628 -7.73 -16.90 -7.08
C LYS A 628 -8.82 -15.89 -6.78
N GLN A 629 -8.65 -14.67 -7.28
CA GLN A 629 -9.67 -13.63 -7.25
C GLN A 629 -10.43 -13.66 -8.59
N ASN A 630 -11.75 -13.55 -8.56
CA ASN A 630 -12.59 -13.71 -9.76
C ASN A 630 -12.85 -12.40 -10.50
N SER A 631 -12.86 -11.29 -9.76
CA SER A 631 -13.10 -9.94 -10.27
C SER A 631 -12.44 -8.89 -9.37
N GLN A 632 -12.29 -7.68 -9.90
CA GLN A 632 -11.72 -6.54 -9.19
C GLN A 632 -12.42 -6.14 -7.89
N ASP A 633 -13.64 -6.63 -7.64
CA ASP A 633 -14.47 -6.31 -6.47
C ASP A 633 -14.87 -7.55 -5.63
N SER A 634 -14.15 -8.65 -5.81
CA SER A 634 -14.37 -9.91 -5.08
C SER A 634 -13.21 -10.22 -4.14
N LEU A 635 -13.50 -10.91 -3.03
CA LEU A 635 -12.48 -11.48 -2.16
C LEU A 635 -11.88 -12.75 -2.82
N PRO A 636 -10.58 -13.06 -2.59
CA PRO A 636 -9.93 -14.24 -3.13
C PRO A 636 -10.52 -15.54 -2.55
N GLN A 637 -10.58 -16.58 -3.36
CA GLN A 637 -11.06 -17.91 -2.99
C GLN A 637 -9.94 -18.95 -3.14
N LYS A 638 -9.78 -19.83 -2.14
CA LYS A 638 -8.80 -20.92 -2.18
C LYS A 638 -9.23 -22.03 -3.15
N SER A 639 -8.27 -22.54 -3.90
CA SER A 639 -8.41 -23.68 -4.80
C SER A 639 -8.24 -25.00 -4.03
N ILE A 640 -9.04 -26.01 -4.39
CA ILE A 640 -8.96 -27.33 -3.76
C ILE A 640 -7.88 -28.17 -4.47
N ILE A 641 -6.86 -28.55 -3.71
CA ILE A 641 -5.82 -29.50 -4.10
C ILE A 641 -6.42 -30.91 -4.07
N GLN A 642 -6.49 -31.55 -5.23
CA GLN A 642 -7.02 -32.91 -5.37
C GLN A 642 -5.95 -33.93 -4.96
N LEU A 643 -6.19 -34.60 -3.85
CA LEU A 643 -5.31 -35.65 -3.32
C LEU A 643 -5.70 -37.02 -3.87
N THR A 644 -4.69 -37.86 -4.06
CA THR A 644 -4.84 -39.28 -4.39
C THR A 644 -3.88 -40.08 -3.50
N THR A 645 -4.17 -41.36 -3.28
CA THR A 645 -3.40 -42.21 -2.36
C THR A 645 -1.97 -42.51 -2.84
N ASN A 646 -1.74 -42.50 -4.16
CA ASN A 646 -0.48 -42.96 -4.76
C ASN A 646 0.38 -41.83 -5.40
N GLU A 647 -0.14 -40.61 -5.54
CA GLU A 647 0.59 -39.50 -6.16
C GLU A 647 0.66 -38.28 -5.23
N PRO A 648 1.85 -37.88 -4.75
CA PRO A 648 1.99 -36.67 -3.96
C PRO A 648 1.76 -35.42 -4.82
N ARG A 649 1.08 -34.44 -4.24
CA ARG A 649 0.98 -33.07 -4.75
C ARG A 649 2.06 -32.21 -4.11
N TYR A 650 2.72 -31.39 -4.90
CA TYR A 650 3.77 -30.50 -4.42
C TYR A 650 3.19 -29.13 -4.04
N LEU A 651 3.64 -28.62 -2.92
CA LEU A 651 3.36 -27.27 -2.43
C LEU A 651 4.70 -26.55 -2.23
N VAL A 652 4.92 -25.48 -2.99
CA VAL A 652 6.09 -24.61 -2.84
C VAL A 652 5.67 -23.39 -2.02
N VAL A 653 6.36 -23.11 -0.92
CA VAL A 653 6.09 -21.94 -0.09
C VAL A 653 7.20 -20.93 -0.28
N TYR A 654 6.85 -19.73 -0.74
CA TYR A 654 7.77 -18.61 -0.88
C TYR A 654 7.69 -17.67 0.32
N ASN A 655 8.83 -17.40 0.95
CA ASN A 655 8.99 -16.37 1.96
C ASN A 655 9.51 -15.07 1.32
N PRO A 656 8.71 -14.00 1.24
CA PRO A 656 9.15 -12.73 0.67
C PRO A 656 9.98 -11.90 1.64
N LEU A 657 10.21 -12.33 2.88
CA LEU A 657 10.95 -11.56 3.88
C LEU A 657 12.41 -12.00 4.00
N GLU A 658 13.23 -11.03 4.35
CA GLU A 658 14.68 -11.11 4.49
C GLU A 658 15.17 -11.85 5.75
N GLN A 659 14.25 -12.27 6.62
CA GLN A 659 14.53 -13.18 7.74
C GLN A 659 13.97 -14.58 7.46
N ALA A 660 14.66 -15.61 7.98
CA ALA A 660 14.10 -16.95 8.07
C ALA A 660 12.81 -16.91 8.89
N ARG A 661 11.79 -17.64 8.42
CA ARG A 661 10.43 -17.47 8.93
C ARG A 661 9.75 -18.81 9.17
N ASN A 662 9.17 -18.94 10.36
CA ASN A 662 8.21 -19.97 10.72
C ASN A 662 6.82 -19.36 10.58
N SER A 663 5.98 -19.92 9.70
CA SER A 663 4.62 -19.44 9.47
C SER A 663 3.64 -20.58 9.42
N VAL A 664 2.42 -20.34 9.88
CA VAL A 664 1.32 -21.25 9.54
C VAL A 664 0.92 -21.06 8.09
N VAL A 665 0.99 -22.15 7.31
CA VAL A 665 0.49 -22.22 5.94
C VAL A 665 -0.79 -23.03 5.94
N SER A 666 -1.85 -22.46 5.35
CA SER A 666 -3.16 -23.10 5.28
C SER A 666 -3.61 -23.24 3.83
N VAL A 667 -3.89 -24.46 3.36
CA VAL A 667 -4.37 -24.74 1.98
C VAL A 667 -5.59 -25.65 1.99
N TYR A 668 -6.39 -25.65 0.92
CA TYR A 668 -7.57 -26.51 0.81
C TYR A 668 -7.26 -27.81 0.07
N VAL A 669 -7.74 -28.92 0.60
CA VAL A 669 -7.56 -30.28 0.05
C VAL A 669 -8.89 -31.02 -0.07
N SER A 670 -8.94 -32.06 -0.90
CA SER A 670 -10.14 -32.85 -1.16
C SER A 670 -10.43 -33.96 -0.13
N SER A 671 -9.51 -34.26 0.78
CA SER A 671 -9.62 -35.38 1.74
C SER A 671 -9.21 -34.95 3.16
N PRO A 672 -9.89 -35.43 4.22
CA PRO A 672 -9.53 -35.12 5.61
C PRO A 672 -8.34 -35.95 6.11
N THR A 673 -8.01 -37.08 5.46
CA THR A 673 -6.90 -37.96 5.85
C THR A 673 -5.64 -37.58 5.07
N VAL A 674 -4.88 -36.63 5.60
CA VAL A 674 -3.74 -36.02 4.89
C VAL A 674 -2.42 -36.26 5.62
N GLN A 675 -1.35 -36.48 4.86
CA GLN A 675 0.02 -36.40 5.36
C GLN A 675 0.80 -35.34 4.58
N VAL A 676 1.43 -34.43 5.32
CA VAL A 676 2.37 -33.46 4.75
C VAL A 676 3.78 -33.93 5.08
N LEU A 677 4.61 -34.08 4.05
CA LEU A 677 6.02 -34.42 4.19
C LEU A 677 6.87 -33.20 3.85
N SER A 678 7.88 -32.95 4.68
CA SER A 678 8.99 -32.05 4.36
C SER A 678 9.79 -32.60 3.18
N ASP A 679 10.67 -31.76 2.65
CA ASP A 679 11.66 -32.11 1.63
C ASP A 679 12.56 -33.30 2.02
N SER A 680 12.84 -33.45 3.31
CA SER A 680 13.61 -34.59 3.85
C SER A 680 12.81 -35.90 3.95
N GLY A 681 11.54 -35.90 3.53
CA GLY A 681 10.61 -37.03 3.66
C GLY A 681 10.05 -37.19 5.08
N LYS A 682 10.38 -36.30 6.02
CA LYS A 682 9.86 -36.34 7.39
C LYS A 682 8.42 -35.81 7.45
N PRO A 683 7.49 -36.52 8.11
CA PRO A 683 6.14 -36.01 8.38
C PRO A 683 6.16 -34.72 9.20
N VAL A 684 5.29 -33.78 8.83
CA VAL A 684 5.02 -32.54 9.56
C VAL A 684 3.68 -32.69 10.30
N GLU A 685 3.56 -32.10 11.48
CA GLU A 685 2.29 -32.06 12.20
C GLU A 685 1.27 -31.20 11.42
N VAL A 686 0.05 -31.72 11.28
CA VAL A 686 -1.02 -31.07 10.50
C VAL A 686 -2.27 -30.95 11.34
N GLN A 687 -2.85 -29.75 11.35
CA GLN A 687 -4.22 -29.53 11.79
C GLN A 687 -5.16 -29.57 10.59
N VAL A 688 -6.22 -30.38 10.67
CA VAL A 688 -7.27 -30.45 9.65
C VAL A 688 -8.53 -29.79 10.21
N SER A 689 -9.06 -28.81 9.47
CA SER A 689 -10.22 -28.02 9.86
C SER A 689 -11.30 -28.10 8.78
N ALA A 690 -12.56 -28.05 9.18
CA ALA A 690 -13.72 -27.94 8.30
C ALA A 690 -13.66 -26.64 7.48
N VAL A 691 -13.92 -26.76 6.18
CA VAL A 691 -14.24 -25.61 5.32
C VAL A 691 -15.73 -25.38 5.39
N TRP A 692 -16.14 -24.13 5.56
CA TRP A 692 -17.54 -23.74 5.72
C TRP A 692 -18.03 -23.04 4.47
N SER A 693 -19.08 -23.57 3.84
CA SER A 693 -19.71 -23.01 2.64
C SER A 693 -20.51 -21.75 2.96
N ASP A 694 -21.06 -21.69 4.17
CA ASP A 694 -21.73 -20.54 4.75
C ASP A 694 -21.47 -20.54 6.27
N GLU A 695 -22.24 -19.78 7.05
CA GLU A 695 -22.06 -19.69 8.51
C GLU A 695 -22.19 -21.06 9.21
N ARG A 696 -23.03 -21.96 8.66
CA ARG A 696 -23.50 -23.20 9.32
C ARG A 696 -23.23 -24.47 8.51
N THR A 697 -22.97 -24.38 7.21
CA THR A 697 -22.82 -25.56 6.36
C THR A 697 -21.34 -25.94 6.21
N ILE A 698 -20.99 -27.14 6.70
CA ILE A 698 -19.66 -27.73 6.46
C ILE A 698 -19.61 -28.30 5.05
N SER A 699 -18.54 -27.99 4.32
CA SER A 699 -18.24 -28.58 3.03
C SER A 699 -17.91 -30.06 3.17
N LYS A 700 -18.49 -30.90 2.31
CA LYS A 700 -18.18 -32.35 2.22
C LYS A 700 -17.02 -32.66 1.29
N THR A 701 -16.56 -31.68 0.52
CA THR A 701 -15.60 -31.86 -0.59
C THR A 701 -14.32 -31.06 -0.40
N ALA A 702 -14.21 -30.27 0.67
CA ALA A 702 -13.06 -29.43 0.95
C ALA A 702 -12.74 -29.40 2.44
N TYR A 703 -11.45 -29.50 2.75
CA TYR A 703 -10.89 -29.44 4.10
C TYR A 703 -9.72 -28.46 4.11
N GLU A 704 -9.58 -27.67 5.17
CA GLU A 704 -8.41 -26.81 5.34
C GLU A 704 -7.35 -27.57 6.13
N ILE A 705 -6.18 -27.73 5.55
CA ILE A 705 -5.01 -28.24 6.27
C ILE A 705 -4.16 -27.05 6.66
N SER A 706 -3.65 -27.06 7.88
CA SER A 706 -2.71 -26.07 8.38
C SER A 706 -1.50 -26.77 8.95
N PHE A 707 -0.31 -26.26 8.67
CA PHE A 707 0.95 -26.78 9.19
C PHE A 707 1.97 -25.65 9.32
N ILE A 708 3.03 -25.88 10.11
CA ILE A 708 4.10 -24.89 10.28
C ILE A 708 5.12 -25.07 9.15
N ALA A 709 5.24 -24.07 8.29
CA ALA A 709 6.26 -24.02 7.26
C ALA A 709 7.52 -23.30 7.78
N HIS A 710 8.67 -23.94 7.61
CA HIS A 710 9.99 -23.40 7.94
C HIS A 710 10.65 -22.94 6.65
N THR A 711 10.71 -21.63 6.44
CA THR A 711 11.11 -21.05 5.16
C THR A 711 12.41 -20.23 5.27
N PRO A 712 13.36 -20.41 4.33
CA PRO A 712 14.58 -19.63 4.31
C PRO A 712 14.32 -18.15 3.98
N PRO A 713 15.26 -17.24 4.32
CA PRO A 713 15.15 -15.81 4.01
C PRO A 713 15.12 -15.57 2.49
N LEU A 714 14.12 -14.81 2.04
CA LEU A 714 13.81 -14.59 0.62
C LEU A 714 13.72 -15.90 -0.18
N GLY A 715 13.33 -17.01 0.45
CA GLY A 715 13.54 -18.35 -0.08
C GLY A 715 12.27 -19.14 -0.37
N LEU A 716 12.46 -20.22 -1.14
CA LEU A 716 11.44 -21.19 -1.53
C LEU A 716 11.68 -22.50 -0.76
N LYS A 717 10.61 -23.13 -0.25
CA LYS A 717 10.66 -24.45 0.38
C LYS A 717 9.59 -25.36 -0.20
N VAL A 718 9.91 -26.62 -0.46
CA VAL A 718 9.00 -27.60 -1.08
C VAL A 718 8.47 -28.59 -0.04
N TYR A 719 7.16 -28.79 -0.06
CA TYR A 719 6.42 -29.77 0.72
C TYR A 719 5.68 -30.72 -0.21
N LYS A 720 5.43 -31.96 0.26
CA LYS A 720 4.61 -32.95 -0.44
C LYS A 720 3.35 -33.23 0.37
N ILE A 721 2.20 -33.23 -0.29
CA ILE A 721 0.89 -33.50 0.30
C ILE A 721 0.34 -34.77 -0.34
N LEU A 722 -0.01 -35.77 0.46
CA LEU A 722 -0.65 -36.99 -0.01
C LEU A 722 -1.79 -37.40 0.92
N GLU A 723 -2.71 -38.20 0.39
CA GLU A 723 -3.74 -38.84 1.20
C GLU A 723 -3.15 -40.06 1.92
N SER A 724 -3.32 -40.13 3.24
CA SER A 724 -2.78 -41.24 4.03
C SER A 724 -3.63 -41.52 5.28
N GLN A 725 -3.97 -42.81 5.45
CA GLN A 725 -4.71 -43.32 6.61
C GLN A 725 -3.83 -43.40 7.87
N SER A 726 -2.50 -43.45 7.73
CA SER A 726 -1.53 -43.49 8.84
C SER A 726 -0.97 -42.11 9.20
N SER A 727 -1.79 -41.06 9.06
CA SER A 727 -1.34 -39.68 9.23
C SER A 727 -1.25 -39.24 10.69
N ASN A 728 -0.25 -38.40 11.02
CA ASN A 728 -0.19 -37.60 12.25
C ASN A 728 -1.06 -36.33 12.13
N SER A 729 -2.24 -36.45 11.51
CA SER A 729 -3.16 -35.33 11.34
C SER A 729 -4.08 -35.22 12.55
N HIS A 730 -4.35 -33.98 12.97
CA HIS A 730 -5.19 -33.68 14.11
C HIS A 730 -6.42 -32.89 13.65
N LEU A 731 -7.59 -33.49 13.81
CA LEU A 731 -8.86 -32.82 13.51
C LEU A 731 -9.10 -31.70 14.52
N ALA A 732 -9.62 -30.57 14.04
CA ALA A 732 -10.10 -29.50 14.90
C ALA A 732 -11.46 -29.86 15.51
N ASP A 733 -11.66 -29.45 16.77
CA ASP A 733 -12.94 -29.55 17.46
C ASP A 733 -13.74 -28.26 17.29
N TYR A 734 -15.07 -28.38 17.23
CA TYR A 734 -15.97 -27.24 17.10
C TYR A 734 -16.93 -27.15 18.28
N VAL A 735 -17.07 -25.95 18.83
CA VAL A 735 -18.13 -25.63 19.79
C VAL A 735 -18.99 -24.53 19.20
N LEU A 736 -20.28 -24.81 19.05
CA LEU A 736 -21.26 -23.94 18.42
C LEU A 736 -22.18 -23.38 19.50
N TYR A 737 -22.18 -22.07 19.68
CA TYR A 737 -23.04 -21.42 20.66
C TYR A 737 -24.28 -20.85 19.99
N LYS A 738 -25.43 -20.98 20.68
CA LYS A 738 -26.71 -20.37 20.29
C LYS A 738 -27.30 -20.92 18.99
N ASP A 739 -26.88 -22.11 18.59
CA ASP A 739 -27.44 -22.81 17.45
C ASP A 739 -27.25 -24.34 17.56
N LYS A 740 -27.89 -25.08 16.64
CA LYS A 740 -27.69 -26.51 16.43
C LYS A 740 -27.37 -26.79 14.97
N ILE A 741 -26.26 -27.48 14.74
CA ILE A 741 -25.94 -28.08 13.45
C ILE A 741 -26.00 -29.60 13.61
N GLU A 742 -26.46 -30.30 12.56
CA GLU A 742 -26.48 -31.76 12.52
C GLU A 742 -25.07 -32.34 12.73
N GLU A 743 -25.01 -33.55 13.30
CA GLU A 743 -23.74 -34.23 13.55
C GLU A 743 -22.93 -34.37 12.25
N ASN A 744 -21.64 -34.09 12.33
CA ASN A 744 -20.69 -34.30 11.24
C ASN A 744 -19.94 -35.61 11.49
N GLU A 745 -19.86 -36.46 10.47
CA GLU A 745 -19.19 -37.78 10.59
C GLU A 745 -17.68 -37.68 10.82
N ILE A 746 -17.06 -36.54 10.47
CA ILE A 746 -15.61 -36.34 10.50
C ILE A 746 -15.20 -35.51 11.71
N PHE A 747 -15.85 -34.36 11.93
CA PHE A 747 -15.47 -33.42 12.97
C PHE A 747 -16.34 -33.56 14.21
N ASN A 748 -15.71 -33.47 15.37
CA ASN A 748 -16.41 -33.41 16.64
C ASN A 748 -17.06 -32.02 16.84
N ILE A 749 -18.39 -31.98 16.91
CA ILE A 749 -19.18 -30.75 17.04
C ILE A 749 -20.01 -30.81 18.33
N LYS A 750 -19.72 -29.89 19.25
CA LYS A 750 -20.51 -29.70 20.47
C LYS A 750 -21.45 -28.51 20.32
N ASN A 751 -22.76 -28.76 20.34
CA ASN A 751 -23.79 -27.71 20.31
C ASN A 751 -24.10 -27.20 21.73
N MET A 752 -23.84 -25.92 22.01
CA MET A 752 -24.08 -25.24 23.28
C MET A 752 -25.28 -24.29 23.16
N ILE A 753 -26.44 -24.74 23.65
CA ILE A 753 -27.70 -23.98 23.59
C ILE A 753 -27.86 -23.02 24.79
N LYS A 754 -27.13 -23.28 25.89
CA LYS A 754 -27.15 -22.47 27.12
C LYS A 754 -25.75 -21.93 27.42
N ASP A 755 -25.67 -20.65 27.79
CA ASP A 755 -24.43 -19.94 28.13
C ASP A 755 -23.94 -20.34 29.53
N VAL A 756 -23.37 -21.55 29.68
CA VAL A 756 -22.88 -22.05 30.98
C VAL A 756 -21.36 -21.93 31.11
N ASP A 757 -20.61 -22.06 30.01
CA ASP A 757 -19.15 -22.06 30.01
C ASP A 757 -18.60 -20.78 29.39
N ALA A 758 -17.57 -20.18 30.01
CA ALA A 758 -16.86 -19.04 29.46
C ALA A 758 -16.08 -19.45 28.20
N ILE A 759 -16.20 -18.67 27.12
CA ILE A 759 -15.43 -18.89 25.90
C ILE A 759 -13.99 -18.39 26.13
N THR A 760 -13.01 -19.29 25.97
CA THR A 760 -11.60 -18.98 26.17
C THR A 760 -10.69 -19.59 25.11
N LEU A 761 -9.64 -18.87 24.73
CA LEU A 761 -8.53 -19.36 23.91
C LEU A 761 -7.22 -19.19 24.67
N GLU A 762 -6.27 -20.10 24.53
CA GLU A 762 -4.97 -20.00 25.20
C GLU A 762 -3.87 -20.67 24.39
N ASN A 763 -2.69 -20.07 24.37
CA ASN A 763 -1.45 -20.64 23.83
C ASN A 763 -0.30 -20.45 24.83
N SER A 764 0.96 -20.61 24.41
CA SER A 764 2.12 -20.43 25.30
C SER A 764 2.41 -19.01 25.74
N PHE A 765 1.82 -17.98 25.12
CA PHE A 765 2.12 -16.57 25.38
C PHE A 765 0.94 -15.80 26.00
N VAL A 766 -0.29 -16.10 25.58
CA VAL A 766 -1.48 -15.36 26.01
C VAL A 766 -2.67 -16.30 26.25
N ALA A 767 -3.57 -15.85 27.12
CA ALA A 767 -4.92 -16.41 27.27
C ALA A 767 -5.96 -15.31 27.04
N LEU A 768 -7.05 -15.64 26.35
CA LEU A 768 -8.10 -14.73 25.93
C LEU A 768 -9.44 -15.21 26.49
N TRP A 769 -10.29 -14.27 26.91
CA TRP A 769 -11.67 -14.51 27.31
C TRP A 769 -12.61 -13.65 26.47
N PHE A 770 -13.77 -14.23 26.17
CA PHE A 770 -14.78 -13.64 25.32
C PHE A 770 -16.11 -13.56 26.05
N ASP A 771 -16.92 -12.58 25.67
CA ASP A 771 -18.30 -12.46 26.12
C ASP A 771 -19.21 -13.52 25.46
N GLN A 772 -20.48 -13.52 25.86
CA GLN A 772 -21.52 -14.39 25.29
C GLN A 772 -21.79 -14.15 23.79
N PHE A 773 -21.31 -13.05 23.22
CA PHE A 773 -21.43 -12.71 21.79
C PHE A 773 -20.15 -13.04 21.01
N GLY A 774 -19.14 -13.61 21.69
CA GLY A 774 -17.86 -13.99 21.12
C GLY A 774 -16.90 -12.81 20.90
N LEU A 775 -17.16 -11.64 21.48
CA LEU A 775 -16.24 -10.51 21.46
C LEU A 775 -15.23 -10.62 22.59
N MET A 776 -13.96 -10.30 22.31
CA MET A 776 -12.89 -10.38 23.30
C MET A 776 -13.11 -9.33 24.41
N GLU A 777 -12.95 -9.73 25.68
CA GLU A 777 -13.08 -8.84 26.84
C GLU A 777 -11.79 -8.75 27.68
N LYS A 778 -11.00 -9.82 27.70
CA LYS A 778 -9.83 -9.92 28.58
C LYS A 778 -8.69 -10.65 27.88
N MET A 779 -7.47 -10.19 28.14
CA MET A 779 -6.22 -10.84 27.72
C MET A 779 -5.31 -11.00 28.95
N ARG A 780 -4.74 -12.19 29.14
CA ARG A 780 -3.68 -12.45 30.11
C ARG A 780 -2.39 -12.65 29.36
N THR A 781 -1.36 -11.87 29.68
CA THR A 781 -0.01 -12.18 29.18
C THR A 781 0.64 -13.19 30.12
N LYS A 782 1.24 -14.24 29.56
CA LYS A 782 1.97 -15.24 30.36
C LYS A 782 3.36 -14.77 30.77
N GLU A 783 3.86 -13.69 30.16
CA GLU A 783 5.14 -13.08 30.53
C GLU A 783 5.09 -12.48 31.95
N ASP A 784 3.99 -11.79 32.31
CA ASP A 784 3.83 -11.20 33.65
C ASP A 784 2.72 -11.84 34.49
N GLY A 785 1.91 -12.72 33.91
CA GLY A 785 0.80 -13.40 34.57
C GLY A 785 -0.39 -12.48 34.91
N LYS A 786 -0.42 -11.24 34.39
CA LYS A 786 -1.46 -10.25 34.70
C LYS A 786 -2.65 -10.38 33.74
N ASP A 787 -3.84 -10.12 34.28
CA ASP A 787 -5.08 -9.96 33.52
C ASP A 787 -5.25 -8.50 33.09
N HIS A 788 -5.36 -8.27 31.79
CA HIS A 788 -5.63 -6.98 31.18
C HIS A 788 -7.03 -6.97 30.57
N GLU A 789 -7.77 -5.91 30.86
CA GLU A 789 -9.02 -5.63 30.15
C GLU A 789 -8.67 -5.20 28.73
N ILE A 790 -9.13 -5.94 27.73
CA ILE A 790 -8.95 -5.63 26.30
C ILE A 790 -10.29 -5.95 25.63
N LYS A 791 -11.21 -4.98 25.70
CA LYS A 791 -12.58 -5.14 25.24
C LYS A 791 -12.75 -4.67 23.81
N VAL A 792 -13.16 -5.58 22.93
CA VAL A 792 -13.47 -5.28 21.52
C VAL A 792 -14.97 -4.99 21.38
N GLN A 793 -15.33 -3.90 20.72
CA GLN A 793 -16.71 -3.51 20.46
C GLN A 793 -16.86 -2.89 19.07
N PHE A 794 -18.04 -3.02 18.48
CA PHE A 794 -18.39 -2.31 17.25
C PHE A 794 -19.31 -1.12 17.55
N LEU A 795 -19.13 -0.02 16.82
CA LEU A 795 -19.93 1.19 16.96
C LEU A 795 -20.31 1.78 15.60
N TRP A 796 -21.31 2.67 15.64
CA TRP A 796 -21.79 3.46 14.52
C TRP A 796 -21.63 4.95 14.77
N TYR A 797 -21.04 5.65 13.80
CA TYR A 797 -21.27 7.09 13.62
C TYR A 797 -22.37 7.30 12.58
N GLY A 798 -23.21 8.32 12.78
CA GLY A 798 -24.07 8.88 11.75
C GLY A 798 -23.41 10.09 11.08
N THR A 799 -24.16 10.79 10.25
CA THR A 799 -23.76 12.08 9.68
C THR A 799 -24.67 13.17 10.21
N THR A 800 -24.12 14.37 10.41
CA THR A 800 -24.89 15.54 10.85
C THR A 800 -26.07 15.88 9.92
N ASN A 801 -27.09 16.53 10.48
CA ASN A 801 -28.24 17.07 9.75
C ASN A 801 -28.02 18.53 9.26
N LYS A 802 -26.83 19.10 9.51
CA LYS A 802 -26.43 20.40 8.95
C LYS A 802 -26.39 20.37 7.41
N ARG A 803 -26.22 21.55 6.79
CA ARG A 803 -26.13 21.71 5.33
C ARG A 803 -24.98 20.90 4.74
N ASP A 804 -23.78 21.04 5.30
CA ASP A 804 -22.61 20.25 4.96
C ASP A 804 -22.59 18.96 5.82
N LYS A 805 -22.26 17.83 5.20
CA LYS A 805 -22.41 16.47 5.76
C LYS A 805 -21.18 15.61 5.45
N SER A 806 -21.05 14.45 6.10
CA SER A 806 -20.05 13.46 5.72
C SER A 806 -20.24 13.06 4.25
N GLY A 807 -19.14 12.96 3.53
CA GLY A 807 -19.05 12.46 2.16
C GLY A 807 -17.71 11.74 1.95
N ALA A 808 -17.18 11.65 0.73
CA ALA A 808 -15.95 10.90 0.48
C ALA A 808 -14.71 11.48 1.19
N TYR A 809 -14.64 12.80 1.35
CA TYR A 809 -13.53 13.52 1.98
C TYR A 809 -13.79 13.78 3.46
N LEU A 810 -14.96 14.35 3.77
CA LEU A 810 -15.29 14.85 5.10
C LEU A 810 -15.84 13.77 6.01
N PHE A 811 -15.46 13.82 7.29
CA PHE A 811 -16.14 13.12 8.37
C PHE A 811 -16.81 14.17 9.28
N LEU A 812 -18.14 14.25 9.24
CA LEU A 812 -18.96 15.19 10.01
C LEU A 812 -20.03 14.42 10.81
N PRO A 813 -19.62 13.79 11.92
CA PRO A 813 -20.51 12.94 12.71
C PRO A 813 -21.68 13.72 13.33
N ASP A 814 -22.78 13.03 13.60
CA ASP A 814 -23.94 13.55 14.34
C ASP A 814 -23.76 13.54 15.87
N GLY A 815 -22.63 13.07 16.36
CA GLY A 815 -22.28 13.04 17.78
C GLY A 815 -21.24 11.97 18.10
N LYS A 816 -21.18 11.56 19.36
CA LYS A 816 -20.36 10.40 19.78
C LYS A 816 -20.92 9.12 19.17
N ALA A 817 -20.03 8.17 18.86
CA ALA A 817 -20.40 6.87 18.33
C ALA A 817 -21.41 6.15 19.22
N GLN A 818 -22.41 5.54 18.59
CA GLN A 818 -23.44 4.73 19.24
C GLN A 818 -23.06 3.26 19.18
N PRO A 819 -23.30 2.44 20.23
CA PRO A 819 -23.02 1.02 20.20
C PRO A 819 -23.70 0.32 19.00
N TYR A 820 -22.98 -0.59 18.36
CA TYR A 820 -23.57 -1.51 17.38
C TYR A 820 -24.49 -2.49 18.12
N VAL A 821 -25.77 -2.51 17.75
CA VAL A 821 -26.74 -3.47 18.28
C VAL A 821 -27.16 -4.37 17.13
N SER A 822 -26.83 -5.66 17.22
CA SER A 822 -27.30 -6.66 16.27
C SER A 822 -28.80 -6.91 16.51
N GLN A 823 -29.56 -7.11 15.43
CA GLN A 823 -30.99 -7.41 15.52
C GLN A 823 -31.22 -8.83 16.08
N ASN A 824 -30.34 -9.76 15.72
CA ASN A 824 -30.37 -11.14 16.18
C ASN A 824 -29.22 -11.42 17.15
N LEU A 825 -29.38 -12.45 17.98
CA LEU A 825 -28.27 -12.99 18.75
C LEU A 825 -27.22 -13.54 17.77
N PRO A 826 -25.96 -13.07 17.83
CA PRO A 826 -24.92 -13.53 16.91
C PRO A 826 -24.62 -15.01 17.15
N PHE A 827 -24.53 -15.76 16.06
CA PHE A 827 -24.01 -17.11 16.09
C PHE A 827 -22.51 -17.06 16.38
N VAL A 828 -22.03 -17.92 17.28
CA VAL A 828 -20.60 -17.98 17.64
C VAL A 828 -20.08 -19.40 17.43
N ARG A 829 -19.01 -19.50 16.65
CA ARG A 829 -18.28 -20.74 16.38
C ARG A 829 -16.89 -20.67 16.97
N VAL A 830 -16.58 -21.59 17.86
CA VAL A 830 -15.24 -21.76 18.43
C VAL A 830 -14.59 -22.98 17.79
N THR A 831 -13.46 -22.77 17.12
CA THR A 831 -12.61 -23.82 16.56
C THR A 831 -11.44 -24.01 17.51
N ARG A 832 -11.19 -25.24 17.97
CA ARG A 832 -10.01 -25.59 18.77
C ARG A 832 -9.14 -26.56 17.99
N GLY A 833 -7.87 -26.23 17.83
CA GLY A 833 -6.93 -27.08 17.12
C GLY A 833 -5.51 -26.96 17.67
N ARG A 834 -4.62 -27.84 17.24
CA ARG A 834 -3.24 -27.90 17.76
C ARG A 834 -2.33 -26.79 17.25
N ILE A 835 -2.60 -26.23 16.07
CA ILE A 835 -1.78 -25.20 15.41
C ILE A 835 -2.41 -23.83 15.58
N TYR A 836 -3.73 -23.74 15.54
CA TYR A 836 -4.45 -22.53 15.90
C TYR A 836 -5.82 -22.86 16.50
N SER A 837 -6.31 -21.92 17.29
CA SER A 837 -7.70 -21.89 17.75
C SER A 837 -8.31 -20.53 17.38
N GLU A 838 -9.62 -20.48 17.12
CA GLU A 838 -10.29 -19.22 16.77
C GLU A 838 -11.72 -19.15 17.29
N VAL A 839 -12.21 -17.93 17.52
CA VAL A 839 -13.62 -17.60 17.76
C VAL A 839 -14.10 -16.79 16.56
N THR A 840 -15.15 -17.25 15.89
CA THR A 840 -15.82 -16.54 14.80
C THR A 840 -17.25 -16.19 15.22
N CYS A 841 -17.62 -14.94 15.05
CA CYS A 841 -18.92 -14.39 15.42
C CYS A 841 -19.57 -13.77 14.18
N PHE A 842 -20.85 -14.06 13.98
CA PHE A 842 -21.59 -13.63 12.80
C PHE A 842 -22.64 -12.58 13.22
N PHE A 843 -22.31 -11.31 13.00
CA PHE A 843 -23.23 -10.17 13.18
C PHE A 843 -23.83 -9.77 11.83
N ASP A 844 -24.93 -9.01 11.86
CA ASP A 844 -25.69 -8.62 10.66
C ASP A 844 -24.84 -7.91 9.57
N HIS A 845 -23.77 -7.22 9.98
CA HIS A 845 -22.91 -6.42 9.08
C HIS A 845 -21.42 -6.76 9.19
N VAL A 846 -21.04 -7.62 10.13
CA VAL A 846 -19.64 -7.94 10.43
C VAL A 846 -19.51 -9.41 10.78
N THR A 847 -18.69 -10.14 10.03
CA THR A 847 -18.15 -11.42 10.48
C THR A 847 -16.83 -11.14 11.20
N HIS A 848 -16.84 -11.26 12.52
CA HIS A 848 -15.69 -10.99 13.38
C HIS A 848 -14.99 -12.30 13.74
N LYS A 849 -13.68 -12.39 13.51
CA LYS A 849 -12.87 -13.54 13.84
C LYS A 849 -11.67 -13.12 14.68
N VAL A 850 -11.46 -13.82 15.79
CA VAL A 850 -10.25 -13.72 16.62
C VAL A 850 -9.54 -15.06 16.58
N ARG A 851 -8.31 -15.08 16.04
CA ARG A 851 -7.48 -16.28 15.92
C ARG A 851 -6.24 -16.15 16.80
N LEU A 852 -5.95 -17.22 17.52
CA LEU A 852 -4.74 -17.40 18.31
C LEU A 852 -3.95 -18.59 17.77
N TYR A 853 -2.70 -18.35 17.39
CA TYR A 853 -1.81 -19.38 16.90
C TYR A 853 -1.16 -20.12 18.07
N ASN A 854 -1.26 -21.44 18.10
CA ASN A 854 -0.73 -22.31 19.14
C ASN A 854 0.71 -22.74 18.84
N ILE A 855 1.53 -21.78 18.39
CA ILE A 855 2.92 -22.01 17.98
C ILE A 855 3.86 -21.09 18.73
N GLN A 856 5.14 -21.47 18.79
CA GLN A 856 6.20 -20.58 19.28
C GLN A 856 6.53 -19.49 18.24
N GLY A 857 6.99 -18.34 18.69
CA GLY A 857 7.44 -17.23 17.84
C GLY A 857 6.42 -16.09 17.69
N ILE A 858 6.68 -15.19 16.75
CA ILE A 858 5.94 -13.94 16.53
C ILE A 858 4.44 -14.13 16.38
N GLU A 859 3.99 -15.09 15.55
CA GLU A 859 2.55 -15.28 15.31
C GLU A 859 1.80 -15.77 16.57
N GLY A 860 2.49 -16.49 17.47
CA GLY A 860 1.92 -16.92 18.75
C GLY A 860 1.86 -15.80 19.80
N GLN A 861 2.66 -14.74 19.65
CA GLN A 861 2.67 -13.61 20.60
C GLN A 861 1.61 -12.55 20.31
N SER A 862 1.01 -12.55 19.12
CA SER A 862 0.01 -11.57 18.70
C SER A 862 -1.34 -12.22 18.43
N VAL A 863 -2.41 -11.47 18.67
CA VAL A 863 -3.78 -11.92 18.39
C VAL A 863 -4.19 -11.45 17.00
N GLU A 864 -4.57 -12.36 16.12
CA GLU A 864 -5.10 -12.01 14.80
C GLU A 864 -6.59 -11.68 14.88
N VAL A 865 -6.97 -10.53 14.33
CA VAL A 865 -8.37 -10.11 14.23
C VAL A 865 -8.71 -9.87 12.76
N SER A 866 -9.73 -10.58 12.28
CA SER A 866 -10.26 -10.42 10.93
C SER A 866 -11.73 -10.00 10.98
N ASN A 867 -12.07 -8.93 10.28
CA ASN A 867 -13.43 -8.42 10.18
C ASN A 867 -13.84 -8.37 8.70
N ILE A 868 -14.76 -9.24 8.30
CA ILE A 868 -15.43 -9.13 6.99
C ILE A 868 -16.63 -8.20 7.18
N VAL A 869 -16.58 -7.02 6.57
CA VAL A 869 -17.57 -5.95 6.73
C VAL A 869 -18.45 -5.88 5.49
N ASP A 870 -19.77 -5.91 5.69
CA ASP A 870 -20.78 -5.66 4.65
C ASP A 870 -21.80 -4.62 5.13
N ILE A 871 -21.58 -3.38 4.74
CA ILE A 871 -22.47 -2.26 5.04
C ILE A 871 -23.29 -1.81 3.83
N ARG A 872 -23.40 -2.62 2.77
CA ARG A 872 -24.10 -2.21 1.53
C ARG A 872 -25.58 -1.87 1.73
N ARG A 873 -26.17 -2.38 2.82
CA ARG A 873 -27.59 -2.23 3.17
C ARG A 873 -27.89 -1.11 4.18
N VAL A 874 -26.89 -0.41 4.69
CA VAL A 874 -27.10 0.73 5.59
C VAL A 874 -27.05 2.05 4.82
N HIS A 875 -27.50 3.13 5.46
CA HIS A 875 -27.46 4.48 4.88
C HIS A 875 -26.93 5.45 5.91
N ASN A 876 -25.98 6.29 5.52
CA ASN A 876 -25.41 7.35 6.36
C ASN A 876 -24.86 6.82 7.68
N ARG A 877 -24.03 5.79 7.57
CA ARG A 877 -23.41 5.09 8.70
C ARG A 877 -21.94 4.84 8.41
N GLU A 878 -21.13 4.99 9.45
CA GLU A 878 -19.71 4.68 9.45
C GLU A 878 -19.43 3.69 10.59
N ILE A 879 -18.90 2.50 10.26
CA ILE A 879 -18.68 1.43 11.23
C ILE A 879 -17.26 1.47 11.78
N VAL A 880 -17.13 1.36 13.10
CA VAL A 880 -15.87 1.48 13.82
C VAL A 880 -15.69 0.27 14.74
N MET A 881 -14.47 -0.25 14.82
CA MET A 881 -14.05 -1.18 15.86
C MET A 881 -13.33 -0.40 16.95
N ARG A 882 -13.79 -0.50 18.20
CA ARG A 882 -13.14 0.07 19.38
C ARG A 882 -12.51 -1.02 20.21
N ILE A 883 -11.27 -0.80 20.64
CA ILE A 883 -10.55 -1.61 21.61
C ILE A 883 -10.40 -0.76 22.87
N SER A 884 -10.96 -1.21 23.98
CA SER A 884 -10.89 -0.51 25.28
C SER A 884 -10.00 -1.27 26.25
N SER A 885 -9.21 -0.54 27.01
CA SER A 885 -8.26 -1.08 27.99
C SER A 885 -8.11 -0.16 29.19
N LYS A 886 -7.32 -0.60 30.18
CA LYS A 886 -6.94 0.21 31.34
C LYS A 886 -5.62 0.96 31.16
N VAL A 887 -5.04 0.96 29.94
CA VAL A 887 -3.82 1.70 29.64
C VAL A 887 -4.07 3.19 29.88
N ASN A 888 -3.31 3.81 30.78
CA ASN A 888 -3.49 5.22 31.13
C ASN A 888 -2.66 6.14 30.23
N ASN A 889 -3.03 6.22 28.95
CA ASN A 889 -2.37 7.07 27.97
C ASN A 889 -2.80 8.55 28.02
N GLN A 890 -3.62 8.94 29.00
CA GLN A 890 -4.22 10.28 29.11
C GLN A 890 -4.88 10.68 27.79
N ASN A 891 -4.43 11.76 27.16
CA ASN A 891 -4.88 12.20 25.84
C ASN A 891 -3.85 11.93 24.74
N ARG A 892 -2.79 11.14 24.97
CA ARG A 892 -1.74 10.85 23.98
C ARG A 892 -1.95 9.50 23.33
N PHE A 893 -1.74 9.43 22.02
CA PHE A 893 -1.70 8.17 21.29
C PHE A 893 -0.73 8.33 20.12
N TYR A 894 -0.45 7.25 19.41
CA TYR A 894 0.61 7.23 18.42
C TYR A 894 0.08 6.58 17.15
N THR A 895 0.32 7.22 16.01
CA THR A 895 -0.06 6.67 14.70
C THR A 895 1.15 6.71 13.78
N ASP A 896 1.26 5.72 12.90
CA ASP A 896 2.29 5.75 11.88
C ASP A 896 1.98 6.77 10.78
N LEU A 897 3.04 7.26 10.14
CA LEU A 897 3.00 8.06 8.92
C LEU A 897 3.59 7.22 7.79
N ASN A 898 2.72 6.79 6.88
CA ASN A 898 3.05 6.02 5.68
C ASN A 898 3.82 4.71 5.96
N GLY A 899 3.72 4.11 7.15
CA GLY A 899 4.54 2.97 7.57
C GLY A 899 6.04 3.24 7.71
N TYR A 900 6.46 4.50 7.65
CA TYR A 900 7.85 4.92 7.74
C TYR A 900 8.26 5.21 9.19
N GLN A 901 7.53 6.10 9.86
CA GLN A 901 7.81 6.59 11.21
C GLN A 901 6.54 6.69 12.05
N ILE A 902 6.67 6.83 13.37
CA ILE A 902 5.56 7.08 14.28
C ILE A 902 5.49 8.56 14.64
N GLN A 903 4.28 9.12 14.59
CA GLN A 903 3.97 10.47 15.02
C GLN A 903 3.14 10.42 16.31
N PRO A 904 3.65 10.95 17.43
CA PRO A 904 2.85 11.20 18.62
C PRO A 904 1.69 12.15 18.31
N ARG A 905 0.50 11.81 18.80
CA ARG A 905 -0.77 12.54 18.68
C ARG A 905 -1.27 12.95 20.05
N ARG A 906 -2.06 14.02 20.09
CA ARG A 906 -2.81 14.45 21.27
C ARG A 906 -4.27 14.66 20.91
N THR A 907 -5.15 14.01 21.64
CA THR A 907 -6.58 14.30 21.59
C THR A 907 -6.82 15.65 22.27
N MET A 908 -7.38 16.59 21.53
CA MET A 908 -7.62 17.96 21.97
C MET A 908 -9.12 18.22 22.07
N GLU A 909 -9.61 18.46 23.29
CA GLU A 909 -11.03 18.74 23.55
C GLU A 909 -11.51 20.06 22.93
N LYS A 910 -10.59 21.01 22.69
CA LYS A 910 -10.88 22.27 21.98
C LYS A 910 -11.21 22.07 20.49
N LEU A 911 -10.86 20.91 19.93
CA LEU A 911 -11.14 20.55 18.55
C LEU A 911 -12.36 19.61 18.48
N PRO A 912 -13.14 19.64 17.37
CA PRO A 912 -14.25 18.71 17.20
C PRO A 912 -13.75 17.26 17.03
N LEU A 913 -14.64 16.29 17.21
CA LEU A 913 -14.30 14.86 17.19
C LEU A 913 -13.51 14.46 15.94
N GLN A 914 -13.98 14.86 14.76
CA GLN A 914 -13.39 14.52 13.47
C GLN A 914 -11.97 15.06 13.27
N ALA A 915 -11.56 16.07 14.04
CA ALA A 915 -10.20 16.62 14.03
C ALA A 915 -9.18 15.69 14.72
N ASN A 916 -9.67 14.86 15.63
CA ASN A 916 -8.87 13.92 16.42
C ASN A 916 -8.78 12.54 15.75
N VAL A 917 -9.20 12.42 14.49
CA VAL A 917 -9.03 11.23 13.66
C VAL A 917 -7.81 11.46 12.77
N TYR A 918 -6.90 10.50 12.75
CA TYR A 918 -5.63 10.55 12.03
C TYR A 918 -5.48 9.33 11.11
N PRO A 919 -4.63 9.39 10.08
CA PRO A 919 -4.34 8.22 9.27
C PRO A 919 -3.54 7.19 10.07
N MET A 920 -3.85 5.92 9.83
CA MET A 920 -3.07 4.76 10.25
C MET A 920 -2.80 3.94 8.99
N THR A 921 -1.54 3.93 8.54
CA THR A 921 -1.14 3.19 7.34
C THR A 921 -0.84 1.73 7.66
N THR A 922 -0.21 1.47 8.81
CA THR A 922 0.22 0.14 9.27
C THR A 922 0.05 -0.10 10.76
N MET A 923 0.07 0.93 11.62
CA MET A 923 -0.06 0.73 13.06
C MET A 923 -0.43 1.98 13.86
N ALA A 924 -1.14 1.77 14.97
CA ALA A 924 -1.36 2.76 16.01
C ALA A 924 -1.24 2.12 17.38
N TYR A 925 -0.87 2.89 18.40
CA TYR A 925 -0.80 2.38 19.77
C TYR A 925 -1.10 3.44 20.82
N ILE A 926 -1.46 2.93 21.99
CA ILE A 926 -1.52 3.66 23.26
C ILE A 926 -0.56 2.98 24.23
N GLN A 927 0.01 3.75 25.15
CA GLN A 927 0.93 3.22 26.14
C GLN A 927 0.85 4.02 27.43
N ASP A 928 1.29 3.38 28.50
CA ASP A 928 1.56 4.00 29.79
C ASP A 928 2.93 3.52 30.33
N ALA A 929 3.09 3.58 31.64
CA ALA A 929 4.32 3.17 32.31
C ALA A 929 4.53 1.66 32.40
N GLU A 930 3.47 0.86 32.32
CA GLU A 930 3.56 -0.59 32.48
C GLU A 930 3.52 -1.32 31.14
N CYS A 931 2.71 -0.84 30.20
CA CYS A 931 2.44 -1.58 28.95
C CYS A 931 2.11 -0.68 27.76
N ARG A 932 2.24 -1.29 26.57
CA ARG A 932 1.81 -0.72 25.29
C ARG A 932 0.81 -1.65 24.64
N LEU A 933 -0.32 -1.09 24.20
CA LEU A 933 -1.32 -1.78 23.39
C LEU A 933 -1.21 -1.27 21.95
N THR A 934 -0.74 -2.14 21.05
CA THR A 934 -0.54 -1.84 19.63
C THR A 934 -1.59 -2.54 18.77
N LEU A 935 -2.23 -1.77 17.91
CA LEU A 935 -3.07 -2.25 16.80
C LEU A 935 -2.27 -2.13 15.50
N LEU A 936 -1.92 -3.27 14.92
CA LEU A 936 -1.30 -3.37 13.60
C LEU A 936 -2.38 -3.64 12.55
N SER A 937 -2.22 -3.09 11.35
CA SER A 937 -3.21 -3.14 10.27
C SER A 937 -2.58 -3.58 8.96
N ALA A 938 -3.36 -4.34 8.19
CA ALA A 938 -2.98 -4.81 6.85
C ALA A 938 -3.53 -3.89 5.72
N GLN A 939 -4.15 -2.78 6.09
CA GLN A 939 -4.74 -1.78 5.20
C GLN A 939 -4.67 -0.40 5.88
N SER A 940 -4.62 0.67 5.09
CA SER A 940 -4.74 2.03 5.63
C SER A 940 -6.17 2.35 6.04
N LEU A 941 -6.35 2.95 7.22
CA LEU A 941 -7.66 3.36 7.76
C LEU A 941 -7.52 4.61 8.63
N GLY A 942 -8.63 5.27 8.96
CA GLY A 942 -8.68 6.28 10.01
C GLY A 942 -8.64 5.65 11.40
N VAL A 943 -7.90 6.28 12.33
CA VAL A 943 -7.80 5.87 13.73
C VAL A 943 -7.92 7.06 14.69
N SER A 944 -8.41 6.81 15.91
CA SER A 944 -8.45 7.82 16.98
C SER A 944 -8.31 7.20 18.38
N SER A 945 -7.97 8.02 19.37
CA SER A 945 -8.03 7.70 20.80
C SER A 945 -8.79 8.81 21.53
N LEU A 946 -10.12 8.81 21.40
CA LEU A 946 -10.97 9.88 21.94
C LEU A 946 -11.09 9.87 23.47
N THR A 947 -10.86 8.71 24.08
CA THR A 947 -10.88 8.51 25.54
C THR A 947 -9.64 7.73 25.93
N ALA A 948 -9.06 8.03 27.10
CA ALA A 948 -7.97 7.25 27.67
C ALA A 948 -8.32 5.76 27.71
N GLY A 949 -7.34 4.92 27.40
CA GLY A 949 -7.45 3.46 27.30
C GLY A 949 -8.06 2.94 26.01
N GLN A 950 -8.49 3.81 25.07
CA GLN A 950 -9.24 3.39 23.88
C GLN A 950 -8.49 3.64 22.56
N ILE A 951 -8.64 2.71 21.62
CA ILE A 951 -8.30 2.87 20.20
C ILE A 951 -9.56 2.61 19.38
N GLU A 952 -9.93 3.53 18.49
CA GLU A 952 -11.02 3.40 17.52
C GLU A 952 -10.46 3.34 16.11
N VAL A 953 -10.79 2.30 15.34
CA VAL A 953 -10.42 2.18 13.93
C VAL A 953 -11.66 2.11 13.05
N PHE A 954 -11.71 2.98 12.04
CA PHE A 954 -12.83 3.12 11.12
C PHE A 954 -12.70 2.10 9.99
N MET A 955 -13.63 1.15 9.89
CA MET A 955 -13.49 0.01 8.97
C MET A 955 -14.19 0.20 7.61
N ASP A 956 -15.34 0.88 7.58
CA ASP A 956 -16.04 1.25 6.33
C ASP A 956 -17.06 2.36 6.59
N ARG A 957 -17.48 3.05 5.52
CA ARG A 957 -18.42 4.17 5.57
C ARG A 957 -19.31 4.21 4.33
N ARG A 958 -20.62 4.41 4.55
CA ARG A 958 -21.63 4.49 3.49
C ARG A 958 -22.48 5.74 3.64
N LEU A 959 -22.41 6.63 2.65
CA LEU A 959 -22.89 8.01 2.71
C LEU A 959 -23.65 8.35 1.44
N MET A 960 -24.89 8.82 1.58
CA MET A 960 -25.82 8.98 0.46
C MET A 960 -25.72 10.34 -0.23
N GLN A 961 -24.91 11.25 0.31
CA GLN A 961 -24.77 12.63 -0.15
C GLN A 961 -23.31 12.98 -0.46
N ASP A 962 -23.13 13.97 -1.33
CA ASP A 962 -21.85 14.64 -1.55
C ASP A 962 -21.52 15.58 -0.37
N ASP A 963 -20.23 15.81 -0.14
CA ASP A 963 -19.71 16.73 0.88
C ASP A 963 -19.27 18.09 0.33
N ASN A 964 -19.69 18.42 -0.90
CA ASN A 964 -19.45 19.68 -1.58
C ASN A 964 -17.96 20.00 -1.79
N ARG A 965 -17.15 18.98 -2.13
CA ARG A 965 -15.73 19.14 -2.52
C ARG A 965 -15.45 18.90 -4.01
N GLY A 966 -16.51 18.80 -4.82
CA GLY A 966 -16.40 18.75 -6.28
C GLY A 966 -16.61 17.36 -6.89
N LEU A 967 -16.56 16.30 -6.07
CA LEU A 967 -16.85 14.93 -6.50
C LEU A 967 -18.27 14.81 -7.09
N GLY A 968 -19.26 15.46 -6.46
CA GLY A 968 -20.63 15.48 -6.93
C GLY A 968 -21.37 14.15 -6.72
N GLN A 969 -20.92 13.34 -5.76
CA GLN A 969 -21.60 12.11 -5.34
C GLN A 969 -21.22 11.69 -3.91
N GLY A 970 -22.07 10.88 -3.28
CA GLY A 970 -21.74 10.19 -2.03
C GLY A 970 -20.91 8.91 -2.23
N VAL A 971 -20.73 8.18 -1.13
CA VAL A 971 -20.04 6.88 -1.08
C VAL A 971 -21.08 5.78 -0.86
N TYR A 972 -21.58 5.19 -1.94
CA TYR A 972 -22.59 4.12 -1.90
C TYR A 972 -22.23 2.91 -2.78
N ASP A 973 -20.96 2.82 -3.17
CA ASP A 973 -20.36 1.75 -3.98
C ASP A 973 -19.64 0.68 -3.14
N ASN A 974 -19.91 0.63 -1.82
CA ASN A 974 -19.27 -0.29 -0.86
C ASN A 974 -19.23 -1.75 -1.36
N LYS A 975 -18.13 -2.43 -1.05
CA LYS A 975 -17.89 -3.86 -1.34
C LYS A 975 -17.77 -4.63 -0.03
N ILE A 976 -17.94 -5.95 -0.10
CA ILE A 976 -17.62 -6.83 1.04
C ILE A 976 -16.11 -6.69 1.30
N THR A 977 -15.76 -6.12 2.45
CA THR A 977 -14.38 -5.70 2.74
C THR A 977 -13.79 -6.55 3.84
N ALA A 978 -12.67 -7.21 3.56
CA ALA A 978 -11.90 -7.95 4.57
C ALA A 978 -10.85 -7.03 5.20
N ASN A 979 -11.07 -6.68 6.48
CA ASN A 979 -10.09 -5.98 7.29
C ASN A 979 -9.30 -6.99 8.13
N LEU A 980 -7.98 -6.84 8.18
CA LEU A 980 -7.11 -7.72 8.96
C LEU A 980 -6.19 -6.90 9.87
N PHE A 981 -6.09 -7.35 11.12
CA PHE A 981 -5.34 -6.67 12.17
C PHE A 981 -4.56 -7.67 13.03
N ARG A 982 -3.55 -7.18 13.74
CA ARG A 982 -2.91 -7.87 14.86
C ARG A 982 -2.98 -6.98 16.10
N ILE A 983 -3.42 -7.54 17.23
CA ILE A 983 -3.37 -6.88 18.54
C ILE A 983 -2.15 -7.42 19.29
N LEU A 984 -1.31 -6.52 19.74
CA LEU A 984 -0.10 -6.83 20.50
C LEU A 984 -0.10 -6.03 21.81
N LEU A 985 0.02 -6.73 22.94
CA LEU A 985 0.15 -6.13 24.27
C LEU A 985 1.55 -6.44 24.80
N GLU A 986 2.36 -5.40 24.97
CA GLU A 986 3.76 -5.54 25.33
C GLU A 986 4.02 -4.89 26.68
N LYS A 987 4.79 -5.59 27.52
CA LYS A 987 5.29 -5.04 28.78
C LYS A 987 6.45 -4.09 28.52
N ARG A 988 6.46 -2.96 29.23
CA ARG A 988 7.50 -1.94 29.16
C ARG A 988 8.43 -2.03 30.38
N SER A 989 9.74 -1.87 30.19
CA SER A 989 10.74 -1.96 31.26
C SER A 989 11.53 -0.66 31.44
N GLY A 990 11.53 -0.12 32.67
CA GLY A 990 12.21 1.13 33.03
C GLY A 990 11.45 2.37 32.54
N MET A 991 11.31 3.40 33.37
CA MET A 991 10.67 4.64 32.92
C MET A 991 11.23 5.89 33.56
N ASN A 992 11.31 6.95 32.75
CA ASN A 992 11.39 8.34 33.16
C ASN A 992 10.14 9.05 32.63
N ALA A 993 9.34 9.69 33.50
CA ALA A 993 8.07 10.35 33.13
C ALA A 993 8.23 11.47 32.08
N GLU A 994 9.46 11.95 31.87
CA GLU A 994 9.77 12.95 30.85
C GLU A 994 9.78 12.38 29.42
N GLU A 995 10.04 11.08 29.23
CA GLU A 995 10.07 10.47 27.88
C GLU A 995 8.70 10.49 27.19
N GLU A 996 7.61 10.43 27.95
CA GLU A 996 6.26 10.53 27.40
C GLU A 996 5.95 11.90 26.78
N LYS A 997 6.80 12.91 27.06
CA LYS A 997 6.65 14.24 26.47
C LYS A 997 7.34 14.37 25.10
N ASN A 998 8.24 13.45 24.76
CA ASN A 998 9.06 13.55 23.55
C ASN A 998 8.21 13.64 22.26
N PRO A 999 8.71 14.39 21.24
CA PRO A 999 8.06 14.50 19.94
C PRO A 999 8.29 13.27 19.04
N VAL A 1000 8.98 12.24 19.53
CA VAL A 1000 9.33 11.02 18.80
C VAL A 1000 8.94 9.80 19.64
N SER A 1001 8.55 8.72 18.97
CA SER A 1001 8.37 7.41 19.58
C SER A 1001 8.70 6.32 18.56
N TYR A 1002 9.11 5.14 19.03
CA TYR A 1002 9.51 4.03 18.17
C TYR A 1002 8.74 2.74 18.51
N PRO A 1003 8.32 1.94 17.51
CA PRO A 1003 7.79 0.61 17.76
C PRO A 1003 8.84 -0.31 18.37
N SER A 1004 8.40 -1.38 19.04
CA SER A 1004 9.31 -2.46 19.41
C SER A 1004 9.74 -3.24 18.15
N LEU A 1005 10.82 -4.02 18.28
CA LEU A 1005 11.24 -4.92 17.21
C LEU A 1005 10.17 -5.98 16.89
N LEU A 1006 9.46 -6.46 17.91
CA LEU A 1006 8.34 -7.40 17.75
C LEU A 1006 7.19 -6.77 16.95
N SER A 1007 6.84 -5.52 17.24
CA SER A 1007 5.81 -4.77 16.50
C SER A 1007 6.18 -4.57 15.04
N HIS A 1008 7.43 -4.19 14.75
CA HIS A 1008 7.92 -4.05 13.37
C HIS A 1008 7.79 -5.35 12.58
N ILE A 1009 8.25 -6.47 13.15
CA ILE A 1009 8.28 -7.74 12.42
C ILE A 1009 6.88 -8.35 12.33
N THR A 1010 6.02 -8.17 13.34
CA THR A 1010 4.60 -8.56 13.26
C THR A 1010 3.90 -7.79 12.14
N SER A 1011 4.17 -6.49 12.01
CA SER A 1011 3.65 -5.68 10.89
C SER A 1011 4.15 -6.18 9.54
N SER A 1012 5.44 -6.55 9.42
CA SER A 1012 5.99 -7.15 8.21
C SER A 1012 5.36 -8.51 7.86
N PHE A 1013 5.10 -9.35 8.87
CA PHE A 1013 4.46 -10.66 8.65
C PHE A 1013 3.01 -10.51 8.16
N LEU A 1014 2.32 -9.48 8.67
CA LEU A 1014 0.94 -9.13 8.30
C LEU A 1014 0.85 -8.54 6.88
N ASN A 1015 1.78 -7.66 6.51
CA ASN A 1015 1.76 -6.96 5.23
C ASN A 1015 2.48 -7.73 4.10
N HIS A 1016 3.38 -8.66 4.43
CA HIS A 1016 4.06 -9.54 3.49
C HIS A 1016 3.90 -11.02 3.89
N PRO A 1017 2.71 -11.62 3.69
CA PRO A 1017 2.48 -13.02 3.98
C PRO A 1017 3.31 -13.93 3.06
N VAL A 1018 3.47 -15.19 3.45
CA VAL A 1018 4.10 -16.21 2.59
C VAL A 1018 3.19 -16.56 1.40
N PHE A 1019 3.76 -16.93 0.27
CA PHE A 1019 3.01 -17.31 -0.93
C PHE A 1019 3.03 -18.84 -1.13
N PRO A 1020 1.92 -19.54 -0.85
CA PRO A 1020 1.76 -20.96 -1.21
C PRO A 1020 1.46 -21.12 -2.71
N LEU A 1021 2.29 -21.90 -3.38
CA LEU A 1021 2.25 -22.18 -4.81
C LEU A 1021 2.04 -23.68 -5.05
N THR A 1022 1.07 -24.02 -5.90
CA THR A 1022 0.73 -25.39 -6.26
C THR A 1022 1.09 -25.67 -7.71
N ILE A 1023 1.42 -26.93 -8.03
CA ILE A 1023 1.67 -27.32 -9.42
C ILE A 1023 0.34 -27.28 -10.19
N ASN A 1024 0.37 -26.65 -11.36
CA ASN A 1024 -0.77 -26.57 -12.26
C ASN A 1024 -1.23 -27.97 -12.68
N LYS A 1025 -2.54 -28.21 -12.60
CA LYS A 1025 -3.20 -29.51 -12.86
C LYS A 1025 -2.91 -30.07 -14.26
N LYS A 1026 -2.51 -29.22 -15.22
CA LYS A 1026 -2.09 -29.63 -16.56
C LYS A 1026 -0.80 -30.46 -16.57
N PHE A 1027 0.04 -30.36 -15.54
CA PHE A 1027 1.31 -31.09 -15.46
C PHE A 1027 1.20 -32.28 -14.50
N SER A 1028 1.70 -33.45 -14.92
CA SER A 1028 1.69 -34.68 -14.12
C SER A 1028 3.02 -34.87 -13.35
N SER A 1029 2.93 -35.23 -12.07
CA SER A 1029 4.05 -35.37 -11.11
C SER A 1029 5.28 -36.20 -11.54
N PRO A 1030 5.20 -37.28 -12.37
CA PRO A 1030 6.37 -38.14 -12.58
C PRO A 1030 7.43 -37.58 -13.54
N THR A 1031 7.24 -36.40 -14.15
CA THR A 1031 8.14 -35.91 -15.20
C THR A 1031 9.25 -34.95 -14.75
N PHE A 1032 9.24 -34.45 -13.51
CA PHE A 1032 10.14 -33.35 -13.10
C PHE A 1032 10.74 -33.53 -11.70
N GLU A 1033 12.00 -33.11 -11.54
CA GLU A 1033 12.69 -33.07 -10.26
C GLU A 1033 12.83 -31.64 -9.73
N LEU A 1034 12.24 -31.39 -8.55
CA LEU A 1034 12.36 -30.13 -7.84
C LEU A 1034 13.49 -30.18 -6.80
N LEU A 1035 14.13 -29.05 -6.57
CA LEU A 1035 14.97 -28.83 -5.40
C LEU A 1035 14.10 -28.86 -4.14
N SER A 1036 14.69 -29.29 -3.03
CA SER A 1036 14.05 -29.24 -1.71
C SER A 1036 13.77 -27.81 -1.24
N GLU A 1037 14.74 -26.93 -1.49
CA GLU A 1037 14.69 -25.53 -1.13
C GLU A 1037 15.57 -24.68 -2.04
N PHE A 1038 15.28 -23.38 -2.08
CA PHE A 1038 16.12 -22.39 -2.73
C PHE A 1038 16.17 -21.13 -1.86
N SER A 1039 17.30 -20.89 -1.19
CA SER A 1039 17.53 -19.65 -0.43
C SER A 1039 18.24 -18.63 -1.29
N LEU A 1040 17.74 -17.39 -1.31
CA LEU A 1040 18.39 -16.27 -2.01
C LEU A 1040 19.47 -15.62 -1.16
N LEU A 1041 19.27 -15.54 0.16
CA LEU A 1041 20.26 -15.03 1.10
C LEU A 1041 21.05 -16.18 1.72
N MET A 1042 22.31 -15.92 2.07
CA MET A 1042 23.15 -16.87 2.83
C MET A 1042 22.68 -17.03 4.28
N SER A 1043 22.13 -15.96 4.85
CA SER A 1043 21.57 -15.90 6.20
C SER A 1043 20.51 -14.79 6.27
N SER A 1044 19.70 -14.78 7.34
CA SER A 1044 18.79 -13.66 7.61
C SER A 1044 19.54 -12.32 7.62
N LEU A 1045 18.93 -11.27 7.09
CA LEU A 1045 19.39 -9.91 7.35
C LEU A 1045 19.27 -9.54 8.84
N PRO A 1046 20.01 -8.53 9.32
CA PRO A 1046 19.85 -8.03 10.68
C PRO A 1046 18.40 -7.68 10.98
N CYS A 1047 17.97 -7.87 12.23
CA CYS A 1047 16.53 -7.79 12.56
C CYS A 1047 15.93 -6.39 12.38
N ASP A 1048 16.75 -5.34 12.46
CA ASP A 1048 16.39 -3.95 12.25
C ASP A 1048 16.53 -3.51 10.78
N ILE A 1049 16.93 -4.39 9.88
CA ILE A 1049 17.07 -4.10 8.45
C ILE A 1049 15.90 -4.69 7.67
N HIS A 1050 15.23 -3.82 6.92
CA HIS A 1050 14.19 -4.19 5.98
C HIS A 1050 14.65 -4.01 4.54
N LEU A 1051 14.47 -5.04 3.71
CA LEU A 1051 14.60 -4.94 2.27
C LEU A 1051 13.34 -4.29 1.70
N VAL A 1052 13.36 -2.98 1.45
CA VAL A 1052 12.21 -2.27 0.88
C VAL A 1052 11.91 -2.84 -0.50
N ASN A 1053 12.93 -2.95 -1.35
CA ASN A 1053 12.79 -3.54 -2.68
C ASN A 1053 14.13 -4.02 -3.28
N MET A 1054 14.05 -4.96 -4.21
CA MET A 1054 15.12 -5.31 -5.15
C MET A 1054 14.58 -5.27 -6.58
N ARG A 1055 14.54 -4.06 -7.14
CA ARG A 1055 13.79 -3.73 -8.36
C ARG A 1055 14.70 -3.69 -9.59
N THR A 1056 14.41 -4.49 -10.62
CA THR A 1056 15.18 -4.45 -11.88
C THR A 1056 15.04 -3.09 -12.55
N ILE A 1057 16.16 -2.49 -12.94
CA ILE A 1057 16.22 -1.15 -13.54
C ILE A 1057 15.97 -1.26 -15.05
N GLN A 1058 15.38 -0.23 -15.65
CA GLN A 1058 15.21 -0.17 -17.10
C GLN A 1058 16.56 -0.10 -17.83
N SER A 1059 16.67 -0.84 -18.95
CA SER A 1059 17.83 -0.71 -19.83
C SER A 1059 17.93 0.69 -20.42
N LYS A 1060 19.15 1.21 -20.53
CA LYS A 1060 19.45 2.45 -21.27
C LYS A 1060 19.22 2.31 -22.78
N VAL A 1061 19.30 1.08 -23.30
CA VAL A 1061 19.14 0.75 -24.72
C VAL A 1061 17.90 -0.12 -24.91
N GLY A 1062 16.96 0.32 -25.75
CA GLY A 1062 15.71 -0.39 -25.99
C GLY A 1062 14.71 -0.31 -24.82
N ASN A 1063 13.71 -1.19 -24.83
CA ASN A 1063 12.60 -1.19 -23.85
C ASN A 1063 12.65 -2.36 -22.85
N GLY A 1064 13.77 -3.08 -22.79
CA GLY A 1064 13.95 -4.23 -21.90
C GLY A 1064 14.52 -3.89 -20.52
N PHE A 1065 14.92 -4.93 -19.80
CA PHE A 1065 15.57 -4.88 -18.50
C PHE A 1065 17.07 -4.60 -18.60
N SER A 1066 17.64 -3.96 -17.58
CA SER A 1066 19.07 -3.85 -17.35
C SER A 1066 19.62 -5.09 -16.64
N ASP A 1067 20.95 -5.26 -16.66
CA ASP A 1067 21.64 -6.24 -15.80
C ASP A 1067 21.69 -5.80 -14.32
N GLU A 1068 21.36 -4.55 -14.05
CA GLU A 1068 21.35 -3.94 -12.72
C GLU A 1068 19.95 -3.91 -12.08
N ALA A 1069 19.93 -4.03 -10.76
CA ALA A 1069 18.75 -3.79 -9.93
C ALA A 1069 19.01 -2.66 -8.93
N ALA A 1070 17.93 -2.08 -8.42
CA ALA A 1070 17.92 -1.14 -7.31
C ALA A 1070 17.71 -1.93 -6.02
N LEU A 1071 18.74 -2.00 -5.19
CA LEU A 1071 18.67 -2.54 -3.84
C LEU A 1071 18.32 -1.40 -2.88
N ILE A 1072 17.13 -1.42 -2.30
CA ILE A 1072 16.64 -0.37 -1.38
C ILE A 1072 16.52 -0.97 0.02
N LEU A 1073 17.27 -0.44 0.97
CA LEU A 1073 17.30 -0.91 2.35
C LEU A 1073 16.85 0.19 3.29
N HIS A 1074 16.05 -0.18 4.29
CA HIS A 1074 15.64 0.69 5.38
C HIS A 1074 16.11 0.09 6.70
N ARG A 1075 16.87 0.84 7.48
CA ARG A 1075 17.16 0.49 8.87
C ARG A 1075 16.09 1.08 9.80
N LYS A 1076 15.30 0.24 10.45
CA LYS A 1076 14.23 0.65 11.36
C LYS A 1076 14.80 1.15 12.69
N GLY A 1077 14.29 2.29 13.16
CA GLY A 1077 14.44 2.68 14.57
C GLY A 1077 13.45 1.89 15.44
N PHE A 1078 13.92 1.38 16.59
CA PHE A 1078 13.09 0.58 17.49
C PHE A 1078 13.40 0.89 18.96
N ASP A 1079 12.40 0.65 19.81
CA ASP A 1079 12.49 0.87 21.24
C ASP A 1079 12.96 -0.41 21.96
N CYS A 1080 14.08 -0.32 22.69
CA CYS A 1080 14.68 -1.42 23.44
C CYS A 1080 14.08 -1.64 24.83
N GLN A 1081 13.13 -0.81 25.28
CA GLN A 1081 12.45 -0.99 26.57
C GLN A 1081 11.49 -2.21 26.56
N PHE A 1082 11.27 -2.83 25.41
CA PHE A 1082 10.39 -3.98 25.21
C PHE A 1082 11.16 -5.30 25.11
N SER A 1083 10.55 -6.37 25.62
CA SER A 1083 11.11 -7.73 25.63
C SER A 1083 11.27 -8.28 24.22
N SER A 1084 12.43 -8.87 23.92
CA SER A 1084 12.72 -9.55 22.66
C SER A 1084 12.72 -11.09 22.81
N ARG A 1085 12.05 -11.60 23.85
CA ARG A 1085 12.04 -13.03 24.20
C ARG A 1085 11.00 -13.80 23.38
N GLY A 1086 11.31 -15.06 23.11
CA GLY A 1086 10.37 -16.01 22.48
C GLY A 1086 9.94 -15.64 21.06
N THR A 1087 10.63 -14.72 20.39
CA THR A 1087 10.29 -14.27 19.02
C THR A 1087 10.52 -15.36 17.98
N GLY A 1088 11.38 -16.33 18.26
CA GLY A 1088 11.73 -17.41 17.34
C GLY A 1088 12.54 -16.94 16.12
N LEU A 1089 13.00 -15.69 16.14
CA LEU A 1089 13.81 -15.10 15.08
C LEU A 1089 15.27 -15.55 15.18
N LEU A 1090 15.84 -15.90 14.03
CA LEU A 1090 17.25 -16.26 13.89
C LEU A 1090 18.01 -15.11 13.21
N CYS A 1091 18.05 -13.97 13.89
CA CYS A 1091 18.82 -12.78 13.47
C CYS A 1091 19.35 -12.03 14.72
N SER A 1092 20.26 -11.10 14.50
CA SER A 1092 20.77 -10.14 15.50
C SER A 1092 20.75 -8.73 14.92
N THR A 1093 20.95 -7.70 15.74
CA THR A 1093 21.26 -6.36 15.22
C THR A 1093 22.77 -6.20 15.03
N THR A 1094 23.18 -5.38 14.06
CA THR A 1094 24.59 -5.31 13.63
C THR A 1094 25.13 -3.89 13.56
N GLN A 1095 24.56 -2.93 14.30
CA GLN A 1095 24.90 -1.51 14.16
C GLN A 1095 24.68 -0.97 12.74
N GLY A 1096 23.75 -1.58 12.01
CA GLY A 1096 23.43 -1.22 10.63
C GLY A 1096 24.48 -1.63 9.60
N LYS A 1097 25.40 -2.54 9.98
CA LYS A 1097 26.45 -3.05 9.10
C LYS A 1097 26.01 -4.31 8.37
N ILE A 1098 26.23 -4.37 7.06
CA ILE A 1098 25.93 -5.55 6.22
C ILE A 1098 27.12 -5.83 5.30
N SER A 1099 27.70 -7.02 5.44
CA SER A 1099 28.79 -7.49 4.57
C SER A 1099 28.24 -7.98 3.22
N VAL A 1100 28.63 -7.30 2.13
CA VAL A 1100 28.09 -7.54 0.78
C VAL A 1100 28.58 -8.86 0.18
N GLN A 1101 29.86 -9.22 0.41
CA GLN A 1101 30.50 -10.40 -0.18
C GLN A 1101 29.86 -11.73 0.22
N LYS A 1102 29.09 -11.75 1.31
CA LYS A 1102 28.44 -12.94 1.87
C LYS A 1102 26.92 -12.83 1.90
N LEU A 1103 26.34 -11.87 1.16
CA LEU A 1103 24.92 -11.57 1.26
C LEU A 1103 24.05 -12.61 0.53
N PHE A 1104 24.38 -12.90 -0.73
CA PHE A 1104 23.57 -13.75 -1.60
C PHE A 1104 24.13 -15.17 -1.72
N ASN A 1105 23.23 -16.15 -1.72
CA ASN A 1105 23.56 -17.56 -1.90
C ASN A 1105 23.50 -17.93 -3.38
N LYS A 1106 24.51 -18.65 -3.89
CA LYS A 1106 24.63 -19.05 -5.32
C LYS A 1106 24.81 -17.89 -6.32
N PHE A 1107 24.93 -16.65 -5.85
CA PHE A 1107 25.18 -15.46 -6.66
C PHE A 1107 26.37 -14.68 -6.10
N SER A 1108 27.12 -14.01 -6.96
CA SER A 1108 28.22 -13.12 -6.58
C SER A 1108 27.87 -11.67 -6.90
N VAL A 1109 28.21 -10.74 -6.01
CA VAL A 1109 28.03 -9.30 -6.25
C VAL A 1109 29.19 -8.80 -7.09
N GLU A 1110 28.92 -8.45 -8.35
CA GLU A 1110 29.92 -7.87 -9.26
C GLU A 1110 30.16 -6.40 -8.92
N SER A 1111 29.07 -5.65 -8.71
CA SER A 1111 29.13 -4.24 -8.30
C SER A 1111 27.97 -3.87 -7.39
N LEU A 1112 28.25 -2.99 -6.45
CA LEU A 1112 27.29 -2.32 -5.57
C LEU A 1112 27.70 -0.87 -5.41
N THR A 1113 26.89 0.05 -5.95
CA THR A 1113 27.20 1.49 -5.95
C THR A 1113 26.06 2.28 -5.31
N PRO A 1114 26.33 3.19 -4.37
CA PRO A 1114 25.28 4.03 -3.78
C PRO A 1114 24.64 4.98 -4.80
N SER A 1115 23.37 5.30 -4.60
CA SER A 1115 22.62 6.25 -5.41
C SER A 1115 21.57 6.97 -4.56
N SER A 1116 21.05 8.10 -5.04
CA SER A 1116 19.85 8.72 -4.47
C SER A 1116 18.68 7.73 -4.45
N LEU A 1117 17.69 7.99 -3.61
CA LEU A 1117 16.51 7.15 -3.43
C LEU A 1117 15.85 6.75 -4.76
N SER A 1118 15.70 7.70 -5.69
CA SER A 1118 15.07 7.51 -6.99
C SER A 1118 16.03 7.06 -8.11
N LEU A 1119 17.27 6.70 -7.77
CA LEU A 1119 18.37 6.33 -8.69
C LEU A 1119 18.89 7.43 -9.63
N MET A 1120 18.35 8.64 -9.54
CA MET A 1120 18.58 9.72 -10.51
C MET A 1120 19.93 10.44 -10.30
N HIS A 1121 20.44 10.44 -9.06
CA HIS A 1121 21.73 11.02 -8.70
C HIS A 1121 22.67 9.94 -8.17
N SER A 1122 23.94 10.06 -8.53
CA SER A 1122 25.02 9.27 -7.94
C SER A 1122 25.90 10.19 -7.10
N PRO A 1123 26.46 9.73 -5.97
CA PRO A 1123 27.45 10.49 -5.22
C PRO A 1123 28.66 10.85 -6.09
N PRO A 1124 29.42 11.94 -5.80
CA PRO A 1124 30.58 12.34 -6.59
C PRO A 1124 31.66 11.26 -6.70
N ASP A 1125 31.90 10.50 -5.62
CA ASP A 1125 32.90 9.44 -5.53
C ASP A 1125 32.26 8.05 -5.61
N VAL A 1126 31.60 7.73 -6.72
CA VAL A 1126 30.95 6.42 -6.90
C VAL A 1126 32.02 5.32 -6.89
N GLN A 1127 32.09 4.57 -5.80
CA GLN A 1127 32.95 3.40 -5.66
C GLN A 1127 32.11 2.16 -5.38
N ASN A 1128 32.63 1.01 -5.79
CA ASN A 1128 32.08 -0.28 -5.41
C ASN A 1128 32.33 -0.49 -3.92
N ILE A 1129 31.27 -0.72 -3.13
CA ILE A 1129 31.38 -0.90 -1.69
C ILE A 1129 31.30 -2.38 -1.30
N SER A 1130 32.12 -2.79 -0.34
CA SER A 1130 32.14 -4.16 0.20
C SER A 1130 31.32 -4.32 1.48
N GLU A 1131 30.99 -3.22 2.15
CA GLU A 1131 30.18 -3.16 3.37
C GLU A 1131 29.16 -2.01 3.23
N ILE A 1132 27.91 -2.29 3.59
CA ILE A 1132 26.84 -1.28 3.71
C ILE A 1132 26.76 -0.86 5.17
N ASN A 1133 26.70 0.45 5.43
CA ASN A 1133 26.52 1.04 6.74
C ASN A 1133 25.29 1.96 6.73
N LEU A 1134 24.31 1.69 7.60
CA LEU A 1134 23.05 2.44 7.70
C LEU A 1134 22.84 2.97 9.12
N SER A 1135 22.51 4.26 9.26
CA SER A 1135 22.05 4.81 10.53
C SER A 1135 20.58 4.44 10.78
N PRO A 1136 20.10 4.42 12.04
CA PRO A 1136 18.69 4.18 12.32
C PRO A 1136 17.79 5.18 11.60
N MET A 1137 16.62 4.71 11.15
CA MET A 1137 15.63 5.43 10.32
C MET A 1137 16.08 5.75 8.88
N GLU A 1138 17.32 5.44 8.50
CA GLU A 1138 17.83 5.72 7.16
C GLU A 1138 17.30 4.74 6.10
N ILE A 1139 17.04 5.29 4.91
CA ILE A 1139 16.73 4.55 3.69
C ILE A 1139 17.84 4.86 2.69
N SER A 1140 18.52 3.83 2.21
CA SER A 1140 19.55 3.96 1.18
C SER A 1140 19.25 3.07 -0.01
N THR A 1141 19.57 3.60 -1.18
CA THR A 1141 19.43 2.92 -2.46
C THR A 1141 20.79 2.66 -3.06
N PHE A 1142 20.97 1.45 -3.59
CA PHE A 1142 22.19 1.03 -4.28
C PHE A 1142 21.84 0.45 -5.65
N ARG A 1143 22.67 0.71 -6.65
CA ARG A 1143 22.65 -0.04 -7.91
C ARG A 1143 23.50 -1.29 -7.72
N ILE A 1144 22.88 -2.46 -7.84
CA ILE A 1144 23.53 -3.76 -7.68
C ILE A 1144 23.55 -4.52 -8.99
N ARG A 1145 24.67 -5.20 -9.27
CA ARG A 1145 24.81 -6.18 -10.34
C ARG A 1145 25.25 -7.52 -9.77
N LEU A 1146 24.45 -8.56 -10.02
CA LEU A 1146 24.76 -9.94 -9.67
C LEU A 1146 25.27 -10.74 -10.88
N ARG A 1147 26.16 -11.69 -10.58
CA ARG A 1147 26.71 -12.68 -11.51
C ARG A 1147 26.50 -14.11 -11.01
#